data_AF-A0A091H6L9-F1
#
_entry.id   AF-A0A091H6L9-F1
#
_cell.length_a   1.000
_cell.length_b   1.000
_cell.length_c   1.000
_cell.angle_alpha   90.00
_cell.angle_beta   90.00
_cell.angle_gamma   90.00
#
_symmetry.space_group_name_H-M   'P 1'
#
loop_
_entity.id
_entity.type
_entity.pdbx_description
1 polymer ?
#
loop_
_entity_poly.entity_id
_entity_poly.type
_entity_poly.pdbx_seq_one_letter_code
_entity_poly.pdbx_strand_id
1 'polypeptide(L)'
;QAGLTGPLQKEELQLGVDAANKAAHQYQQRLAAVARINSAIRVGDAEKTLAEIMNPEAQLPEVYAFAADLYQRELATLQQQSPEGNLTHPELSVAVEMLSSVALINRALDSGDVNTVWKQLSSPVTGLTNIEDENSQRYVDDLMKLKAQTRAEGNEFITWNDIQSCLDRVNIAVHEEHERILAIGLINEALDEGDAKKTIQALQIPAAKLEGVAPKVAQHYQDTLLRAKREKAQDTQDETAVLWLDEIQDGIHRANKDTEESERFSLGIRAINEAVDHGDVTQTLSTLRSPDVGLYGVTPECAETYQRELSEVKRRKMAAGNNGSEWVKHWVRGGYHYYHNLWTKEGGWDEPAEFVQNNTQLSREEIQSTISGVTAAYNREQLWLANENLITKLQACCRGYLVRQEFNSRMNFLKKQVPAITCIQSQWRGYKQRKAYQIRLDYLRAQKDQVVKIQSMTRMYQARRRYRDRLQYFRNHINDVVKIQAFIRANKAREDYKTLINAENPPMAVVRKFVHLLDQSDQDFQEELELLKLREEVVTLIRSNQQLENDLNLMDIKIGLLVKNKITLQDVVSHSKKLTKKNKEQLSDMMMLNKQRGGLKALSKEKREKLEAYQHLFYLLQTNPTYLAKLIFQMPQNKSTKFMDSVIFTLYNYASNQREEYLLLRLFQTALQEEIKSKVDQIHEIVTGNPTVIKMVVSFNRGARGQNALRQILGPVVKEIIDDKSLNIKTDPVDIYKSWVNQMESQTGEASKLPYDVTPEQALNHEEVRTRLDASIRNMRTVTDKFLSAIVSSVDKIPYGMRFIAKVLKDSLQEKFPDSGEDELLKIVGNLLYYRYMNPAIVAPDAFDIIDLSAGGQLTTDQRRNLGSIAKMLQHAASNKMFMGDNAHLSIINEYLSQSYQKFR
;
A
#
# COMPACT_ATOMS: atom_id res chain seq x y z
N GLN A 1 -68.77 60.74 -69.24
CA GLN A 1 -69.67 61.57 -70.08
C GLN A 1 -69.00 61.84 -71.41
N ALA A 2 -69.48 61.24 -72.50
CA ALA A 2 -69.25 61.62 -73.89
C ALA A 2 -70.19 60.77 -74.76
N GLY A 3 -70.92 61.36 -75.71
CA GLY A 3 -71.81 60.59 -76.61
C GLY A 3 -73.25 61.13 -76.73
N LEU A 4 -73.42 62.16 -77.56
CA LEU A 4 -74.52 62.30 -78.53
C LEU A 4 -75.95 61.92 -78.07
N THR A 5 -76.62 62.81 -77.35
CA THR A 5 -78.09 62.81 -77.31
C THR A 5 -78.66 63.41 -78.60
N GLY A 6 -78.87 62.55 -79.61
CA GLY A 6 -80.02 62.75 -80.50
C GLY A 6 -81.34 62.54 -79.73
N PRO A 7 -82.51 62.72 -80.37
CA PRO A 7 -83.74 62.14 -79.82
C PRO A 7 -83.54 60.61 -79.80
N LEU A 8 -83.38 60.05 -78.60
CA LEU A 8 -83.15 58.62 -78.36
C LEU A 8 -84.07 57.79 -79.26
N GLN A 9 -83.47 57.01 -80.16
CA GLN A 9 -84.25 56.17 -81.06
C GLN A 9 -85.03 55.14 -80.24
N LYS A 10 -86.15 54.64 -80.76
CA LYS A 10 -86.98 53.70 -80.01
C LYS A 10 -86.16 52.49 -79.55
N GLU A 11 -85.24 52.01 -80.38
CA GLU A 11 -84.28 50.97 -80.02
C GLU A 11 -83.32 51.35 -78.88
N GLU A 12 -82.81 52.59 -78.81
CA GLU A 12 -81.91 53.03 -77.74
C GLU A 12 -82.65 53.21 -76.40
N LEU A 13 -83.86 53.77 -76.45
CA LEU A 13 -84.74 53.88 -75.28
C LEU A 13 -85.19 52.50 -74.80
N GLN A 14 -85.52 51.59 -75.72
CA GLN A 14 -85.83 50.19 -75.39
C GLN A 14 -84.59 49.48 -74.83
N LEU A 15 -83.39 49.65 -75.39
CA LEU A 15 -82.14 49.11 -74.83
C LEU A 15 -81.84 49.65 -73.43
N GLY A 16 -82.11 50.93 -73.18
CA GLY A 16 -81.99 51.54 -71.85
C GLY A 16 -82.99 50.96 -70.85
N VAL A 17 -84.24 50.78 -71.26
CA VAL A 17 -85.31 50.13 -70.46
C VAL A 17 -85.03 48.64 -70.25
N ASP A 18 -84.53 47.92 -71.27
CA ASP A 18 -84.19 46.50 -71.18
C ASP A 18 -82.93 46.29 -70.34
N ALA A 19 -81.95 47.20 -70.39
CA ALA A 19 -80.80 47.21 -69.49
C ALA A 19 -81.22 47.53 -68.05
N ALA A 20 -82.12 48.48 -67.83
CA ALA A 20 -82.67 48.81 -66.50
C ALA A 20 -83.53 47.66 -65.94
N ASN A 21 -84.37 47.04 -66.78
CA ASN A 21 -85.17 45.86 -66.43
C ASN A 21 -84.26 44.66 -66.15
N LYS A 22 -83.20 44.45 -66.93
CA LYS A 22 -82.21 43.39 -66.70
C LYS A 22 -81.42 43.64 -65.42
N ALA A 23 -81.01 44.88 -65.13
CA ALA A 23 -80.35 45.23 -63.89
C ALA A 23 -81.27 45.10 -62.67
N ALA A 24 -82.54 45.50 -62.79
CA ALA A 24 -83.56 45.32 -61.76
C ALA A 24 -83.89 43.83 -61.53
N HIS A 25 -83.95 43.03 -62.59
CA HIS A 25 -84.17 41.59 -62.51
C HIS A 25 -82.95 40.87 -61.91
N GLN A 26 -81.73 41.26 -62.27
CA GLN A 26 -80.50 40.80 -61.64
C GLN A 26 -80.43 41.21 -60.15
N TYR A 27 -80.88 42.41 -59.80
CA TYR A 27 -80.98 42.85 -58.41
C TYR A 27 -82.02 42.06 -57.62
N GLN A 28 -83.18 41.73 -58.23
CA GLN A 28 -84.19 40.84 -57.63
C GLN A 28 -83.68 39.40 -57.48
N GLN A 29 -83.02 38.85 -58.50
CA GLN A 29 -82.36 37.53 -58.45
C GLN A 29 -81.31 37.49 -57.34
N ARG A 30 -80.50 38.55 -57.21
CA ARG A 30 -79.49 38.68 -56.15
C ARG A 30 -80.10 38.78 -54.76
N LEU A 31 -81.19 39.54 -54.57
CA LEU A 31 -81.91 39.57 -53.31
C LEU A 31 -82.54 38.21 -52.97
N ALA A 32 -83.07 37.50 -53.97
CA ALA A 32 -83.59 36.14 -53.79
C ALA A 32 -82.47 35.15 -53.42
N ALA A 33 -81.30 35.24 -54.07
CA ALA A 33 -80.12 34.43 -53.75
C ALA A 33 -79.61 34.72 -52.33
N VAL A 34 -79.50 36.00 -51.93
CA VAL A 34 -79.14 36.39 -50.55
C VAL A 34 -80.15 35.87 -49.52
N ALA A 35 -81.44 35.84 -49.85
CA ALA A 35 -82.45 35.22 -48.99
C ALA A 35 -82.28 33.68 -48.91
N ARG A 36 -81.95 33.00 -50.01
CA ARG A 36 -81.63 31.55 -50.03
C ARG A 36 -80.37 31.25 -49.20
N ILE A 37 -79.29 32.00 -49.40
CA ILE A 37 -78.05 31.89 -48.60
C ILE A 37 -78.34 32.06 -47.10
N ASN A 38 -79.06 33.12 -46.71
CA ASN A 38 -79.46 33.31 -45.32
C ASN A 38 -80.32 32.17 -44.76
N SER A 39 -81.16 31.53 -45.59
CA SER A 39 -81.93 30.35 -45.18
C SER A 39 -81.06 29.09 -45.05
N ALA A 40 -80.07 28.89 -45.93
CA ALA A 40 -79.15 27.77 -45.88
C ALA A 40 -78.25 27.83 -44.63
N ILE A 41 -77.70 29.01 -44.32
CA ILE A 41 -76.90 29.25 -43.11
C ILE A 41 -77.67 28.84 -41.84
N ARG A 42 -78.98 29.15 -41.77
CA ARG A 42 -79.87 28.76 -40.65
C ARG A 42 -80.19 27.26 -40.59
N VAL A 43 -80.13 26.54 -41.72
CA VAL A 43 -80.33 25.09 -41.76
C VAL A 43 -79.11 24.34 -41.20
N GLY A 44 -77.94 24.98 -41.14
CA GLY A 44 -76.73 24.41 -40.54
C GLY A 44 -75.96 23.46 -41.45
N ASP A 45 -76.28 23.42 -42.75
CA ASP A 45 -75.81 22.43 -43.70
C ASP A 45 -74.75 23.03 -44.64
N ALA A 46 -73.50 22.60 -44.48
CA ALA A 46 -72.35 23.18 -45.15
C ALA A 46 -72.38 23.01 -46.68
N GLU A 47 -72.83 21.87 -47.19
CA GLU A 47 -72.95 21.63 -48.63
C GLU A 47 -74.04 22.52 -49.26
N LYS A 48 -75.18 22.70 -48.58
CA LYS A 48 -76.26 23.58 -49.06
C LYS A 48 -75.87 25.05 -49.03
N THR A 49 -75.19 25.50 -47.96
CA THR A 49 -74.70 26.87 -47.84
C THR A 49 -73.63 27.17 -48.89
N LEU A 50 -72.68 26.26 -49.10
CA LEU A 50 -71.72 26.36 -50.20
C LEU A 50 -72.43 26.47 -51.56
N ALA A 51 -73.43 25.61 -51.84
CA ALA A 51 -74.13 25.58 -53.12
C ALA A 51 -74.89 26.88 -53.44
N GLU A 52 -75.52 27.52 -52.44
CA GLU A 52 -76.20 28.82 -52.64
C GLU A 52 -75.21 30.00 -52.69
N ILE A 53 -74.06 29.94 -52.02
CA ILE A 53 -73.02 30.98 -52.12
C ILE A 53 -72.29 30.91 -53.47
N MET A 54 -72.04 29.70 -53.99
CA MET A 54 -71.48 29.49 -55.34
C MET A 54 -72.47 29.81 -56.48
N ASN A 55 -73.71 30.19 -56.16
CA ASN A 55 -74.74 30.48 -57.16
C ASN A 55 -74.42 31.79 -57.91
N PRO A 56 -74.30 31.80 -59.25
CA PRO A 56 -73.95 33.00 -60.00
C PRO A 56 -75.01 34.11 -59.92
N GLU A 57 -76.25 33.82 -59.49
CA GLU A 57 -77.26 34.83 -59.16
C GLU A 57 -76.87 35.70 -57.95
N ALA A 58 -76.05 35.18 -57.02
CA ALA A 58 -75.68 35.87 -55.79
C ALA A 58 -74.68 37.02 -55.99
N GLN A 59 -73.93 37.03 -57.11
CA GLN A 59 -72.87 38.01 -57.39
C GLN A 59 -71.90 38.19 -56.20
N LEU A 60 -71.34 37.08 -55.71
CA LEU A 60 -70.35 37.04 -54.64
C LEU A 60 -68.93 36.78 -55.20
N PRO A 61 -67.86 37.01 -54.42
CA PRO A 61 -66.47 36.72 -54.80
C PRO A 61 -66.20 35.23 -55.09
N GLU A 62 -64.96 34.89 -55.46
CA GLU A 62 -64.57 33.48 -55.63
C GLU A 62 -64.71 32.67 -54.34
N VAL A 63 -65.26 31.46 -54.43
CA VAL A 63 -65.61 30.57 -53.30
C VAL A 63 -65.01 29.20 -53.54
N TYR A 64 -64.38 28.62 -52.51
CA TYR A 64 -63.62 27.38 -52.62
C TYR A 64 -64.36 26.19 -52.03
N ALA A 65 -64.76 25.24 -52.88
CA ALA A 65 -65.58 24.08 -52.50
C ALA A 65 -64.96 23.18 -51.40
N PHE A 66 -63.65 23.24 -51.16
CA PHE A 66 -63.01 22.49 -50.07
C PHE A 66 -63.26 23.08 -48.67
N ALA A 67 -63.73 24.33 -48.56
CA ALA A 67 -63.87 25.06 -47.30
C ALA A 67 -65.34 25.23 -46.87
N ALA A 68 -66.24 24.31 -47.27
CA ALA A 68 -67.67 24.37 -47.00
C ALA A 68 -68.00 24.63 -45.52
N ASP A 69 -67.38 23.86 -44.62
CA ASP A 69 -67.60 23.96 -43.17
C ASP A 69 -67.11 25.28 -42.59
N LEU A 70 -66.02 25.86 -43.14
CA LEU A 70 -65.52 27.16 -42.74
C LEU A 70 -66.51 28.27 -43.12
N TYR A 71 -67.02 28.29 -44.36
CA TYR A 71 -68.04 29.26 -44.76
C TYR A 71 -69.32 29.10 -43.92
N GLN A 72 -69.80 27.87 -43.71
CA GLN A 72 -71.01 27.64 -42.91
C GLN A 72 -70.84 28.07 -41.45
N ARG A 73 -69.71 27.73 -40.80
CA ARG A 73 -69.49 28.08 -39.39
C ARG A 73 -69.38 29.58 -39.20
N GLU A 74 -68.53 30.25 -39.97
CA GLU A 74 -68.24 31.68 -39.76
C GLU A 74 -69.35 32.59 -40.30
N LEU A 75 -70.09 32.20 -41.34
CA LEU A 75 -71.29 32.95 -41.74
C LEU A 75 -72.46 32.74 -40.78
N ALA A 76 -72.54 31.59 -40.09
CA ALA A 76 -73.52 31.38 -39.03
C ALA A 76 -73.20 32.21 -37.77
N THR A 77 -71.94 32.34 -37.37
CA THR A 77 -71.55 33.20 -36.24
C THR A 77 -71.80 34.67 -36.55
N LEU A 78 -71.48 35.13 -37.76
CA LEU A 78 -71.82 36.49 -38.22
C LEU A 78 -73.35 36.73 -38.27
N GLN A 79 -74.13 35.80 -38.83
CA GLN A 79 -75.60 35.92 -38.89
C GLN A 79 -76.25 35.97 -37.49
N GLN A 80 -75.65 35.33 -36.48
CA GLN A 80 -76.09 35.41 -35.08
C GLN A 80 -75.74 36.74 -34.40
N GLN A 81 -74.73 37.46 -34.90
CA GLN A 81 -74.31 38.78 -34.39
C GLN A 81 -75.06 39.94 -35.08
N SER A 82 -75.57 39.75 -36.30
CA SER A 82 -76.41 40.72 -37.00
C SER A 82 -77.74 40.99 -36.26
N PRO A 83 -78.12 42.25 -35.99
CA PRO A 83 -79.29 42.58 -35.17
C PRO A 83 -80.64 42.17 -35.79
N GLU A 84 -80.69 41.95 -37.11
CA GLU A 84 -81.88 41.45 -37.83
C GLU A 84 -81.83 39.93 -38.10
N GLY A 85 -80.79 39.22 -37.62
CA GLY A 85 -80.58 37.79 -37.86
C GLY A 85 -80.39 37.41 -39.34
N ASN A 86 -80.11 38.38 -40.21
CA ASN A 86 -79.82 38.21 -41.64
C ASN A 86 -78.53 38.99 -41.98
N LEU A 87 -77.76 38.48 -42.94
CA LEU A 87 -76.63 39.17 -43.57
C LEU A 87 -77.08 39.80 -44.90
N THR A 88 -76.74 41.06 -45.13
CA THR A 88 -77.00 41.79 -46.38
C THR A 88 -76.01 41.40 -47.48
N HIS A 89 -76.27 41.80 -48.74
CA HIS A 89 -75.35 41.50 -49.86
C HIS A 89 -73.93 42.07 -49.66
N PRO A 90 -73.72 43.32 -49.20
CA PRO A 90 -72.37 43.83 -48.92
C PRO A 90 -71.66 43.06 -47.81
N GLU A 91 -72.35 42.71 -46.72
CA GLU A 91 -71.79 41.94 -45.60
C GLU A 91 -71.38 40.53 -46.05
N LEU A 92 -72.24 39.85 -46.81
CA LEU A 92 -71.91 38.56 -47.43
C LEU A 92 -70.73 38.66 -48.40
N SER A 93 -70.64 39.73 -49.20
CA SER A 93 -69.53 39.92 -50.13
C SER A 93 -68.19 40.04 -49.40
N VAL A 94 -68.11 40.90 -48.37
CA VAL A 94 -66.88 41.10 -47.59
C VAL A 94 -66.54 39.84 -46.77
N ALA A 95 -67.53 39.23 -46.12
CA ALA A 95 -67.31 38.02 -45.33
C ALA A 95 -66.83 36.85 -46.20
N VAL A 96 -67.40 36.65 -47.40
CA VAL A 96 -66.94 35.61 -48.34
C VAL A 96 -65.53 35.92 -48.86
N GLU A 97 -65.19 37.18 -49.17
CA GLU A 97 -63.85 37.57 -49.61
C GLU A 97 -62.77 37.28 -48.56
N MET A 98 -63.05 37.63 -47.30
CA MET A 98 -62.16 37.34 -46.16
C MET A 98 -62.07 35.83 -45.88
N LEU A 99 -63.20 35.11 -45.87
CA LEU A 99 -63.22 33.66 -45.61
C LEU A 99 -62.56 32.85 -46.74
N SER A 100 -62.69 33.26 -47.99
CA SER A 100 -61.93 32.70 -49.11
C SER A 100 -60.42 32.92 -48.96
N SER A 101 -60.01 34.07 -48.42
CA SER A 101 -58.60 34.33 -48.10
C SER A 101 -58.10 33.47 -46.93
N VAL A 102 -58.91 33.26 -45.89
CA VAL A 102 -58.61 32.33 -44.78
C VAL A 102 -58.58 30.87 -45.25
N ALA A 103 -59.43 30.47 -46.19
CA ALA A 103 -59.38 29.15 -46.83
C ALA A 103 -58.06 28.96 -47.63
N LEU A 104 -57.58 30.00 -48.32
CA LEU A 104 -56.30 29.98 -49.01
C LEU A 104 -55.11 29.91 -48.03
N ILE A 105 -55.15 30.63 -46.90
CA ILE A 105 -54.14 30.50 -45.83
C ILE A 105 -54.13 29.07 -45.27
N ASN A 106 -55.30 28.51 -44.93
CA ASN A 106 -55.40 27.14 -44.44
C ASN A 106 -54.82 26.12 -45.44
N ARG A 107 -55.11 26.26 -46.75
CA ARG A 107 -54.57 25.37 -47.79
C ARG A 107 -53.06 25.58 -48.02
N ALA A 108 -52.53 26.78 -47.81
CA ALA A 108 -51.08 27.02 -47.82
C ALA A 108 -50.40 26.36 -46.60
N LEU A 109 -51.03 26.36 -45.43
CA LEU A 109 -50.54 25.64 -44.25
C LEU A 109 -50.56 24.11 -44.45
N ASP A 110 -51.43 23.55 -45.29
CA ASP A 110 -51.37 22.13 -45.67
C ASP A 110 -50.23 21.78 -46.64
N SER A 111 -49.75 22.74 -47.44
CA SER A 111 -48.61 22.51 -48.35
C SER A 111 -47.26 22.57 -47.63
N GLY A 112 -47.21 23.27 -46.48
CA GLY A 112 -45.99 23.53 -45.72
C GLY A 112 -45.03 24.53 -46.38
N ASP A 113 -45.37 25.13 -47.52
CA ASP A 113 -44.52 26.14 -48.17
C ASP A 113 -44.71 27.52 -47.51
N VAL A 114 -43.78 27.84 -46.62
CA VAL A 114 -43.64 29.12 -45.89
C VAL A 114 -43.84 30.33 -46.80
N ASN A 115 -43.34 30.31 -48.04
CA ASN A 115 -43.46 31.44 -48.96
C ASN A 115 -44.90 31.62 -49.46
N THR A 116 -45.64 30.53 -49.62
CA THR A 116 -47.06 30.59 -49.99
C THR A 116 -47.94 31.02 -48.82
N VAL A 117 -47.65 30.57 -47.59
CA VAL A 117 -48.36 31.01 -46.39
C VAL A 117 -48.15 32.50 -46.18
N TRP A 118 -46.89 32.95 -46.18
CA TRP A 118 -46.54 34.37 -46.04
C TRP A 118 -47.21 35.24 -47.10
N LYS A 119 -47.15 34.84 -48.38
CA LYS A 119 -47.80 35.58 -49.48
C LYS A 119 -49.32 35.70 -49.34
N GLN A 120 -49.99 34.77 -48.66
CA GLN A 120 -51.42 34.90 -48.35
C GLN A 120 -51.66 35.76 -47.10
N LEU A 121 -50.83 35.66 -46.06
CA LEU A 121 -50.91 36.51 -44.86
C LEU A 121 -50.71 38.00 -45.21
N SER A 122 -49.67 38.34 -45.99
CA SER A 122 -49.40 39.72 -46.45
C SER A 122 -50.41 40.24 -47.49
N SER A 123 -51.47 39.48 -47.82
CA SER A 123 -52.50 39.93 -48.75
C SER A 123 -53.48 40.87 -48.05
N PRO A 124 -53.70 42.11 -48.56
CA PRO A 124 -54.61 43.07 -47.93
C PRO A 124 -56.09 42.60 -47.94
N VAL A 125 -56.40 41.59 -48.74
CA VAL A 125 -57.74 40.96 -48.85
C VAL A 125 -58.12 40.17 -47.59
N THR A 126 -57.15 39.81 -46.75
CA THR A 126 -57.38 39.08 -45.48
C THR A 126 -57.93 39.96 -44.36
N GLY A 127 -57.75 41.28 -44.44
CA GLY A 127 -58.10 42.22 -43.37
C GLY A 127 -57.30 42.07 -42.06
N LEU A 128 -56.22 41.28 -42.05
CA LEU A 128 -55.38 41.06 -40.87
C LEU A 128 -54.60 42.33 -40.48
N THR A 129 -54.40 42.52 -39.18
CA THR A 129 -53.69 43.67 -38.59
C THR A 129 -52.39 43.25 -37.91
N ASN A 130 -51.48 44.22 -37.71
CA ASN A 130 -50.21 44.03 -37.00
C ASN A 130 -49.29 42.97 -37.65
N ILE A 131 -49.20 42.94 -38.99
CA ILE A 131 -48.24 42.07 -39.69
C ILE A 131 -46.90 42.82 -39.83
N GLU A 132 -45.83 42.24 -39.29
CA GLU A 132 -44.46 42.75 -39.38
C GLU A 132 -43.58 41.80 -40.22
N ASP A 133 -42.95 42.32 -41.27
CA ASP A 133 -42.14 41.52 -42.21
C ASP A 133 -41.00 40.74 -41.52
N GLU A 134 -40.41 41.32 -40.47
CA GLU A 134 -39.32 40.73 -39.68
C GLU A 134 -39.76 39.46 -38.91
N ASN A 135 -41.05 39.37 -38.56
CA ASN A 135 -41.63 38.26 -37.80
C ASN A 135 -42.26 37.16 -38.67
N SER A 136 -42.20 37.32 -40.00
CA SER A 136 -42.74 36.40 -41.03
C SER A 136 -42.51 34.90 -40.76
N GLN A 137 -41.29 34.50 -40.37
CA GLN A 137 -40.97 33.09 -40.06
C GLN A 137 -41.67 32.59 -38.78
N ARG A 138 -41.65 33.39 -37.69
CA ARG A 138 -42.28 33.02 -36.42
C ARG A 138 -43.79 32.87 -36.56
N TYR A 139 -44.45 33.74 -37.33
CA TYR A 139 -45.87 33.62 -37.61
C TYR A 139 -46.21 32.29 -38.28
N VAL A 140 -45.46 31.89 -39.31
CA VAL A 140 -45.73 30.64 -40.03
C VAL A 140 -45.49 29.42 -39.13
N ASP A 141 -44.41 29.40 -38.35
CA ASP A 141 -44.13 28.29 -37.43
C ASP A 141 -45.22 28.14 -36.36
N ASP A 142 -45.72 29.22 -35.77
CA ASP A 142 -46.77 29.16 -34.75
C ASP A 142 -48.15 28.87 -35.36
N LEU A 143 -48.46 29.35 -36.57
CA LEU A 143 -49.68 28.97 -37.30
C LEU A 143 -49.66 27.49 -37.72
N MET A 144 -48.50 26.94 -38.07
CA MET A 144 -48.33 25.51 -38.34
C MET A 144 -48.55 24.65 -37.09
N LYS A 145 -48.03 25.09 -35.92
CA LYS A 145 -48.30 24.44 -34.62
C LYS A 145 -49.78 24.51 -34.26
N LEU A 146 -50.40 25.68 -34.42
CA LEU A 146 -51.82 25.91 -34.17
C LEU A 146 -52.70 25.01 -35.06
N LYS A 147 -52.35 24.85 -36.34
CA LYS A 147 -53.07 23.93 -37.25
C LYS A 147 -52.95 22.47 -36.83
N ALA A 148 -51.76 22.05 -36.38
CA ALA A 148 -51.57 20.70 -35.87
C ALA A 148 -52.40 20.44 -34.60
N GLN A 149 -52.57 21.45 -33.74
CA GLN A 149 -53.42 21.39 -32.54
C GLN A 149 -54.91 21.32 -32.90
N THR A 150 -55.43 22.27 -33.70
CA THR A 150 -56.87 22.26 -34.08
C THR A 150 -57.26 20.98 -34.83
N ARG A 151 -56.35 20.45 -35.66
CA ARG A 151 -56.54 19.17 -36.37
C ARG A 151 -56.57 17.96 -35.42
N ALA A 152 -55.82 17.99 -34.33
CA ALA A 152 -55.88 16.96 -33.29
C ALA A 152 -57.17 17.04 -32.45
N GLU A 153 -57.76 18.22 -32.32
CA GLU A 153 -59.07 18.47 -31.70
C GLU A 153 -60.25 18.14 -32.63
N GLY A 154 -59.99 17.78 -33.89
CA GLY A 154 -61.01 17.40 -34.88
C GLY A 154 -61.52 18.55 -35.77
N ASN A 155 -60.92 19.74 -35.70
CA ASN A 155 -61.23 20.88 -36.58
C ASN A 155 -60.22 20.95 -37.75
N GLU A 156 -60.72 20.88 -38.99
CA GLU A 156 -59.85 20.95 -40.19
C GLU A 156 -59.36 22.37 -40.52
N PHE A 157 -60.13 23.40 -40.14
CA PHE A 157 -59.87 24.81 -40.46
C PHE A 157 -59.66 25.70 -39.23
N ILE A 158 -58.57 26.48 -39.27
CA ILE A 158 -58.28 27.61 -38.37
C ILE A 158 -59.16 28.81 -38.80
N THR A 159 -59.74 29.55 -37.85
CA THR A 159 -60.55 30.75 -38.14
C THR A 159 -59.71 32.01 -38.36
N TRP A 160 -60.35 33.08 -38.84
CA TRP A 160 -59.74 34.41 -38.89
C TRP A 160 -59.28 34.89 -37.49
N ASN A 161 -60.11 34.69 -36.47
CA ASN A 161 -59.82 35.09 -35.09
C ASN A 161 -58.60 34.37 -34.51
N ASP A 162 -58.46 33.07 -34.81
CA ASP A 162 -57.32 32.26 -34.40
C ASP A 162 -56.02 32.73 -35.07
N ILE A 163 -56.08 33.07 -36.36
CA ILE A 163 -54.93 33.62 -37.12
C ILE A 163 -54.52 34.97 -36.53
N GLN A 164 -55.45 35.92 -36.37
CA GLN A 164 -55.16 37.24 -35.81
C GLN A 164 -54.60 37.12 -34.38
N SER A 165 -55.23 36.30 -33.53
CA SER A 165 -54.75 36.02 -32.17
C SER A 165 -53.37 35.37 -32.13
N CYS A 166 -52.99 34.63 -33.18
CA CYS A 166 -51.65 34.06 -33.31
C CYS A 166 -50.61 35.13 -33.71
N LEU A 167 -50.94 36.02 -34.64
CA LEU A 167 -50.09 37.16 -35.04
C LEU A 167 -49.84 38.09 -33.85
N ASP A 168 -50.91 38.54 -33.18
CA ASP A 168 -50.81 39.44 -32.02
C ASP A 168 -50.05 38.81 -30.86
N ARG A 169 -50.23 37.50 -30.60
CA ARG A 169 -49.44 36.76 -29.60
C ARG A 169 -47.96 36.70 -29.96
N VAL A 170 -47.60 36.45 -31.22
CA VAL A 170 -46.20 36.43 -31.68
C VAL A 170 -45.59 37.83 -31.56
N ASN A 171 -46.31 38.89 -31.92
CA ASN A 171 -45.85 40.27 -31.77
C ASN A 171 -45.59 40.63 -30.30
N ILE A 172 -46.53 40.32 -29.41
CA ILE A 172 -46.38 40.56 -27.97
C ILE A 172 -45.18 39.78 -27.42
N ALA A 173 -44.98 38.53 -27.83
CA ALA A 173 -43.83 37.72 -27.41
C ALA A 173 -42.49 38.27 -27.93
N VAL A 174 -42.42 38.69 -29.20
CA VAL A 174 -41.21 39.28 -29.79
C VAL A 174 -40.91 40.65 -29.19
N HIS A 175 -41.93 41.47 -28.92
CA HIS A 175 -41.78 42.76 -28.24
C HIS A 175 -41.26 42.56 -26.81
N GLU A 176 -41.82 41.62 -26.05
CA GLU A 176 -41.31 41.23 -24.73
C GLU A 176 -39.86 40.72 -24.77
N GLU A 177 -39.48 39.93 -25.78
CA GLU A 177 -38.11 39.48 -25.98
C GLU A 177 -37.18 40.67 -26.28
N HIS A 178 -37.61 41.61 -27.12
CA HIS A 178 -36.83 42.78 -27.50
C HIS A 178 -36.65 43.75 -26.31
N GLU A 179 -37.71 44.08 -25.57
CA GLU A 179 -37.60 44.89 -24.35
C GLU A 179 -36.69 44.23 -23.30
N ARG A 180 -36.71 42.90 -23.19
CA ARG A 180 -35.84 42.14 -22.29
C ARG A 180 -34.38 42.18 -22.72
N ILE A 181 -34.10 42.09 -24.03
CA ILE A 181 -32.74 42.26 -24.59
C ILE A 181 -32.23 43.68 -24.31
N LEU A 182 -33.06 44.71 -24.51
CA LEU A 182 -32.71 46.09 -24.18
C LEU A 182 -32.43 46.28 -22.69
N ALA A 183 -33.24 45.68 -21.80
CA ALA A 183 -33.02 45.73 -20.36
C ALA A 183 -31.70 45.03 -19.94
N ILE A 184 -31.39 43.86 -20.51
CA ILE A 184 -30.11 43.16 -20.29
C ILE A 184 -28.93 44.02 -20.77
N GLY A 185 -29.08 44.73 -21.89
CA GLY A 185 -28.10 45.70 -22.38
C GLY A 185 -27.83 46.82 -21.38
N LEU A 186 -28.88 47.50 -20.90
CA LEU A 186 -28.80 48.57 -19.90
C LEU A 186 -28.20 48.10 -18.56
N ILE A 187 -28.47 46.86 -18.15
CA ILE A 187 -27.83 46.26 -16.96
C ILE A 187 -26.33 46.07 -17.20
N ASN A 188 -25.91 45.57 -18.36
CA ASN A 188 -24.49 45.39 -18.68
C ASN A 188 -23.73 46.72 -18.83
N GLU A 189 -24.39 47.77 -19.36
CA GLU A 189 -23.84 49.13 -19.46
C GLU A 189 -23.65 49.76 -18.08
N ALA A 190 -24.66 49.72 -17.21
CA ALA A 190 -24.56 50.24 -15.84
C ALA A 190 -23.47 49.52 -15.01
N LEU A 191 -23.31 48.21 -15.21
CA LEU A 191 -22.22 47.43 -14.59
C LEU A 191 -20.83 47.90 -15.02
N ASP A 192 -20.64 48.29 -16.28
CA ASP A 192 -19.37 48.78 -16.81
C ASP A 192 -19.05 50.23 -16.39
N GLU A 193 -20.08 51.07 -16.21
CA GLU A 193 -19.91 52.41 -15.61
C GLU A 193 -19.47 52.38 -14.14
N GLY A 194 -19.78 51.29 -13.42
CA GLY A 194 -19.35 51.08 -12.03
C GLY A 194 -20.22 51.76 -10.96
N ASP A 195 -21.34 52.40 -11.33
CA ASP A 195 -22.24 53.08 -10.38
C ASP A 195 -23.36 52.15 -9.90
N ALA A 196 -23.23 51.67 -8.66
CA ALA A 196 -24.23 50.83 -8.01
C ALA A 196 -25.66 51.43 -8.01
N LYS A 197 -25.82 52.76 -8.05
CA LYS A 197 -27.13 53.42 -8.12
C LYS A 197 -27.78 53.33 -9.50
N LYS A 198 -26.98 53.28 -10.56
CA LYS A 198 -27.47 52.99 -11.92
C LYS A 198 -27.75 51.50 -12.08
N THR A 199 -26.86 50.66 -11.56
CA THR A 199 -27.04 49.19 -11.63
C THR A 199 -28.30 48.73 -10.92
N ILE A 200 -28.64 49.24 -9.73
CA ILE A 200 -29.93 48.91 -9.10
C ILE A 200 -31.14 49.43 -9.90
N GLN A 201 -31.03 50.60 -10.55
CA GLN A 201 -32.11 51.12 -11.42
C GLN A 201 -32.31 50.23 -12.66
N ALA A 202 -31.22 49.77 -13.28
CA ALA A 202 -31.27 48.87 -14.42
C ALA A 202 -31.82 47.48 -14.05
N LEU A 203 -31.40 46.93 -12.90
CA LEU A 203 -31.92 45.66 -12.36
C LEU A 203 -33.41 45.73 -11.97
N GLN A 204 -33.95 46.94 -11.75
CA GLN A 204 -35.37 47.18 -11.46
C GLN A 204 -36.25 47.42 -12.70
N ILE A 205 -35.70 47.34 -13.92
CA ILE A 205 -36.48 47.48 -15.17
C ILE A 205 -37.49 46.30 -15.30
N PRO A 206 -38.81 46.55 -15.35
CA PRO A 206 -39.81 45.47 -15.34
C PRO A 206 -39.69 44.48 -16.50
N ALA A 207 -39.22 44.91 -17.68
CA ALA A 207 -39.02 44.05 -18.86
C ALA A 207 -37.96 42.95 -18.63
N ALA A 208 -37.01 43.16 -17.73
CA ALA A 208 -36.03 42.14 -17.35
C ALA A 208 -36.68 40.97 -16.58
N LYS A 209 -37.82 41.19 -15.90
CA LYS A 209 -38.54 40.20 -15.09
C LYS A 209 -37.67 39.50 -14.03
N LEU A 210 -36.68 40.22 -13.48
CA LEU A 210 -35.76 39.73 -12.44
C LEU A 210 -36.44 39.64 -11.07
N GLU A 211 -36.11 38.61 -10.29
CA GLU A 211 -36.68 38.36 -8.96
C GLU A 211 -35.73 38.75 -7.82
N GLY A 212 -36.28 39.17 -6.69
CA GLY A 212 -35.52 39.37 -5.44
C GLY A 212 -34.63 40.63 -5.38
N VAL A 213 -34.75 41.57 -6.31
CA VAL A 213 -33.92 42.79 -6.38
C VAL A 213 -34.24 43.77 -5.22
N ALA A 214 -33.31 43.88 -4.27
CA ALA A 214 -33.45 44.67 -3.03
C ALA A 214 -32.55 45.92 -3.03
N PRO A 215 -33.09 47.14 -2.88
CA PRO A 215 -32.28 48.38 -2.93
C PRO A 215 -31.12 48.48 -1.93
N LYS A 216 -31.25 47.85 -0.75
CA LYS A 216 -30.18 47.81 0.27
C LYS A 216 -28.94 47.02 -0.14
N VAL A 217 -29.00 46.25 -1.23
CA VAL A 217 -27.93 45.34 -1.70
C VAL A 217 -27.23 45.89 -2.96
N ALA A 218 -27.60 47.09 -3.42
CA ALA A 218 -27.13 47.71 -4.68
C ALA A 218 -25.61 47.62 -4.90
N GLN A 219 -24.80 47.98 -3.90
CA GLN A 219 -23.33 47.92 -3.99
C GLN A 219 -22.81 46.48 -4.14
N HIS A 220 -23.41 45.49 -3.46
CA HIS A 220 -23.00 44.09 -3.58
C HIS A 220 -23.54 43.42 -4.85
N TYR A 221 -24.66 43.88 -5.42
CA TYR A 221 -25.03 43.51 -6.79
C TYR A 221 -23.99 43.98 -7.79
N GLN A 222 -23.58 45.25 -7.72
CA GLN A 222 -22.51 45.81 -8.57
C GLN A 222 -21.23 44.96 -8.45
N ASP A 223 -20.75 44.73 -7.23
CA ASP A 223 -19.49 44.02 -6.98
C ASP A 223 -19.55 42.50 -7.31
N THR A 224 -20.72 41.86 -7.16
CA THR A 224 -20.92 40.44 -7.49
C THR A 224 -21.11 40.21 -8.99
N LEU A 225 -21.88 41.07 -9.67
CA LEU A 225 -22.13 40.96 -11.11
C LEU A 225 -20.90 41.39 -11.92
N LEU A 226 -20.21 42.48 -11.55
CA LEU A 226 -18.95 42.89 -12.20
C LEU A 226 -17.87 41.81 -12.04
N ARG A 227 -17.87 41.09 -10.90
CA ARG A 227 -17.02 39.92 -10.70
C ARG A 227 -17.43 38.76 -11.61
N ALA A 228 -18.71 38.40 -11.67
CA ALA A 228 -19.20 37.33 -12.55
C ALA A 228 -18.88 37.62 -14.04
N LYS A 229 -19.00 38.88 -14.48
CA LYS A 229 -18.63 39.32 -15.83
C LYS A 229 -17.13 39.15 -16.11
N ARG A 230 -16.26 39.46 -15.14
CA ARG A 230 -14.80 39.26 -15.22
C ARG A 230 -14.40 37.78 -15.20
N GLU A 231 -15.06 36.96 -14.39
CA GLU A 231 -14.85 35.51 -14.34
C GLU A 231 -15.27 34.89 -15.69
N LYS A 232 -16.43 35.27 -16.24
CA LYS A 232 -16.89 34.87 -17.57
C LYS A 232 -15.94 35.28 -18.69
N ALA A 233 -15.48 36.54 -18.72
CA ALA A 233 -14.54 37.03 -19.73
C ALA A 233 -13.21 36.27 -19.74
N GLN A 234 -12.76 35.76 -18.59
CA GLN A 234 -11.57 34.91 -18.48
C GLN A 234 -11.84 33.50 -19.02
N ASP A 235 -12.99 32.92 -18.70
CA ASP A 235 -13.39 31.58 -19.18
C ASP A 235 -13.67 31.54 -20.69
N THR A 236 -14.26 32.60 -21.27
CA THR A 236 -14.52 32.71 -22.72
C THR A 236 -13.34 33.26 -23.52
N GLN A 237 -12.32 33.82 -22.87
CA GLN A 237 -11.22 34.57 -23.48
C GLN A 237 -11.68 35.76 -24.34
N ASP A 238 -12.76 36.42 -23.91
CA ASP A 238 -13.40 37.54 -24.60
C ASP A 238 -13.62 38.70 -23.63
N GLU A 239 -12.89 39.80 -23.81
CA GLU A 239 -13.00 41.01 -23.00
C GLU A 239 -14.35 41.73 -23.18
N THR A 240 -15.13 41.38 -24.20
CA THR A 240 -16.47 41.93 -24.48
C THR A 240 -17.62 41.07 -23.94
N ALA A 241 -17.32 40.01 -23.17
CA ALA A 241 -18.32 39.09 -22.64
C ALA A 241 -19.39 39.80 -21.76
N VAL A 242 -20.64 39.78 -22.23
CA VAL A 242 -21.82 40.26 -21.49
C VAL A 242 -22.44 39.16 -20.61
N LEU A 243 -23.13 39.55 -19.54
CA LEU A 243 -23.97 38.66 -18.75
C LEU A 243 -25.38 38.53 -19.36
N TRP A 244 -25.87 37.30 -19.47
CA TRP A 244 -27.25 36.97 -19.84
C TRP A 244 -28.16 36.92 -18.61
N LEU A 245 -29.47 36.85 -18.83
CA LEU A 245 -30.49 36.95 -17.78
C LEU A 245 -30.28 35.96 -16.62
N ASP A 246 -30.03 34.68 -16.93
CA ASP A 246 -29.85 33.64 -15.93
C ASP A 246 -28.61 33.89 -15.05
N GLU A 247 -27.52 34.37 -15.66
CA GLU A 247 -26.28 34.71 -14.96
C GLU A 247 -26.43 35.95 -14.06
N ILE A 248 -27.27 36.91 -14.49
CA ILE A 248 -27.66 38.09 -13.71
C ILE A 248 -28.53 37.67 -12.52
N GLN A 249 -29.54 36.82 -12.74
CA GLN A 249 -30.43 36.31 -11.70
C GLN A 249 -29.67 35.47 -10.66
N ASP A 250 -28.75 34.59 -11.09
CA ASP A 250 -27.84 33.89 -10.19
C ASP A 250 -26.84 34.83 -9.48
N GLY A 251 -26.50 35.97 -10.07
CA GLY A 251 -25.75 37.04 -9.42
C GLY A 251 -26.55 37.69 -8.27
N ILE A 252 -27.82 38.05 -8.53
CA ILE A 252 -28.75 38.59 -7.52
C ILE A 252 -28.96 37.58 -6.39
N HIS A 253 -29.24 36.31 -6.71
CA HIS A 253 -29.44 35.25 -5.72
C HIS A 253 -28.21 35.04 -4.84
N ARG A 254 -26.99 35.05 -5.42
CA ARG A 254 -25.74 34.99 -4.65
C ARG A 254 -25.58 36.19 -3.73
N ALA A 255 -25.74 37.42 -4.24
CA ALA A 255 -25.59 38.64 -3.46
C ALA A 255 -26.62 38.77 -2.31
N ASN A 256 -27.87 38.35 -2.54
CA ASN A 256 -28.90 38.29 -1.50
C ASN A 256 -28.50 37.30 -0.40
N LYS A 257 -28.09 36.08 -0.79
CA LYS A 257 -27.64 35.06 0.16
C LYS A 257 -26.40 35.48 0.94
N ASP A 258 -25.42 36.10 0.29
CA ASP A 258 -24.24 36.66 0.94
C ASP A 258 -24.62 37.74 1.95
N THR A 259 -25.66 38.54 1.67
CA THR A 259 -26.20 39.54 2.61
C THR A 259 -26.82 38.87 3.82
N GLU A 260 -27.67 37.84 3.63
CA GLU A 260 -28.22 37.06 4.75
C GLU A 260 -27.14 36.36 5.59
N GLU A 261 -26.13 35.75 4.96
CA GLU A 261 -25.00 35.13 5.68
C GLU A 261 -24.19 36.20 6.44
N SER A 262 -24.03 37.41 5.88
CA SER A 262 -23.28 38.52 6.52
C SER A 262 -24.06 39.19 7.66
N GLU A 263 -25.38 39.32 7.56
CA GLU A 263 -26.25 39.73 8.67
C GLU A 263 -26.17 38.74 9.82
N ARG A 264 -26.36 37.45 9.55
CA ARG A 264 -26.30 36.39 10.59
C ARG A 264 -24.91 36.31 11.23
N PHE A 265 -23.84 36.44 10.43
CA PHE A 265 -22.46 36.53 10.93
C PHE A 265 -22.26 37.72 11.88
N SER A 266 -22.73 38.91 11.50
CA SER A 266 -22.58 40.14 12.29
C SER A 266 -23.41 40.10 13.58
N LEU A 267 -24.65 39.59 13.49
CA LEU A 267 -25.50 39.33 14.65
C LEU A 267 -24.90 38.27 15.58
N GLY A 268 -24.25 37.23 15.05
CA GLY A 268 -23.54 36.21 15.82
C GLY A 268 -22.30 36.77 16.54
N ILE A 269 -21.49 37.61 15.88
CA ILE A 269 -20.38 38.33 16.52
C ILE A 269 -20.90 39.25 17.63
N ARG A 270 -22.03 39.95 17.42
CA ARG A 270 -22.64 40.77 18.48
C ARG A 270 -23.16 39.91 19.63
N ALA A 271 -23.80 38.78 19.36
CA ALA A 271 -24.30 37.85 20.39
C ALA A 271 -23.16 37.23 21.24
N ILE A 272 -22.02 36.90 20.64
CA ILE A 272 -20.81 36.51 21.38
C ILE A 272 -20.32 37.65 22.27
N ASN A 273 -20.26 38.87 21.74
CA ASN A 273 -19.84 40.04 22.50
C ASN A 273 -20.79 40.37 23.66
N GLU A 274 -22.09 40.27 23.45
CA GLU A 274 -23.14 40.42 24.47
C GLU A 274 -23.00 39.34 25.56
N ALA A 275 -22.85 38.07 25.19
CA ALA A 275 -22.68 36.98 26.16
C ALA A 275 -21.40 37.14 27.00
N VAL A 276 -20.29 37.56 26.38
CA VAL A 276 -19.02 37.86 27.05
C VAL A 276 -19.15 39.02 28.06
N ASP A 277 -20.03 40.00 27.81
CA ASP A 277 -20.33 41.09 28.75
C ASP A 277 -21.24 40.66 29.91
N HIS A 278 -22.22 39.79 29.65
CA HIS A 278 -23.11 39.23 30.69
C HIS A 278 -22.38 38.25 31.63
N GLY A 279 -21.29 37.64 31.17
CA GLY A 279 -20.47 36.72 31.96
C GLY A 279 -20.96 35.27 32.01
N ASP A 280 -22.04 34.94 31.31
CA ASP A 280 -22.61 33.59 31.29
C ASP A 280 -21.78 32.66 30.39
N VAL A 281 -21.00 31.80 31.03
CA VAL A 281 -20.18 30.75 30.40
C VAL A 281 -20.98 29.84 29.47
N THR A 282 -22.24 29.54 29.81
CA THR A 282 -23.11 28.65 29.02
C THR A 282 -23.68 29.36 27.79
N GLN A 283 -24.10 30.62 27.94
CA GLN A 283 -24.53 31.46 26.82
C GLN A 283 -23.36 31.71 25.86
N THR A 284 -22.18 32.07 26.38
CA THR A 284 -20.97 32.27 25.58
C THR A 284 -20.57 30.99 24.84
N LEU A 285 -20.55 29.82 25.49
CA LEU A 285 -20.27 28.56 24.81
C LEU A 285 -21.31 28.27 23.70
N SER A 286 -22.59 28.58 23.92
CA SER A 286 -23.64 28.43 22.91
C SER A 286 -23.41 29.34 21.70
N THR A 287 -23.11 30.63 21.93
CA THR A 287 -22.85 31.59 20.84
C THR A 287 -21.54 31.32 20.10
N LEU A 288 -20.48 30.88 20.79
CA LEU A 288 -19.21 30.47 20.16
C LEU A 288 -19.36 29.20 19.31
N ARG A 289 -20.38 28.36 19.59
CA ARG A 289 -20.72 27.17 18.80
C ARG A 289 -21.75 27.44 17.69
N SER A 290 -22.19 28.68 17.49
CA SER A 290 -23.09 29.03 16.38
C SER A 290 -22.41 28.79 15.02
N PRO A 291 -23.14 28.22 14.03
CA PRO A 291 -22.57 27.99 12.70
C PRO A 291 -22.31 29.30 11.95
N ASP A 292 -23.09 30.34 12.25
CA ASP A 292 -23.15 31.62 11.53
C ASP A 292 -21.83 32.40 11.60
N VAL A 293 -21.10 32.29 12.71
CA VAL A 293 -19.79 32.96 12.89
C VAL A 293 -18.63 32.15 12.31
N GLY A 294 -18.84 30.85 12.07
CA GLY A 294 -17.84 29.94 11.49
C GLY A 294 -16.52 29.94 12.27
N LEU A 295 -16.60 29.70 13.59
CA LEU A 295 -15.44 29.55 14.48
C LEU A 295 -14.97 28.09 14.54
N TYR A 296 -13.67 27.89 14.69
CA TYR A 296 -13.03 26.58 14.67
C TYR A 296 -12.37 26.25 16.01
N GLY A 297 -12.44 24.97 16.42
CA GLY A 297 -11.74 24.46 17.60
C GLY A 297 -12.40 24.77 18.95
N VAL A 298 -13.70 25.10 18.99
CA VAL A 298 -14.42 25.32 20.26
C VAL A 298 -14.69 23.97 20.95
N THR A 299 -14.02 23.72 22.08
CA THR A 299 -14.18 22.53 22.93
C THR A 299 -14.95 22.87 24.22
N PRO A 300 -16.05 22.16 24.57
CA PRO A 300 -16.88 22.52 25.71
C PRO A 300 -16.14 22.47 27.07
N GLU A 301 -15.10 21.65 27.18
CA GLU A 301 -14.21 21.52 28.34
C GLU A 301 -13.44 22.82 28.63
N CYS A 302 -13.34 23.74 27.68
CA CYS A 302 -12.64 25.02 27.81
C CYS A 302 -13.57 26.22 28.07
N ALA A 303 -14.89 26.02 28.22
CA ALA A 303 -15.89 27.09 28.24
C ALA A 303 -15.57 28.23 29.24
N GLU A 304 -15.27 27.90 30.50
CA GLU A 304 -14.90 28.90 31.53
C GLU A 304 -13.63 29.68 31.15
N THR A 305 -12.69 29.02 30.50
CA THR A 305 -11.43 29.65 30.06
C THR A 305 -11.67 30.55 28.85
N TYR A 306 -12.49 30.16 27.87
CA TYR A 306 -12.89 31.05 26.78
C TYR A 306 -13.56 32.31 27.33
N GLN A 307 -14.54 32.18 28.23
CA GLN A 307 -15.20 33.33 28.86
C GLN A 307 -14.18 34.25 29.55
N ARG A 308 -13.28 33.70 30.38
CA ARG A 308 -12.28 34.48 31.12
C ARG A 308 -11.34 35.25 30.19
N GLU A 309 -10.75 34.57 29.20
CA GLU A 309 -9.78 35.19 28.29
C GLU A 309 -10.46 36.21 27.35
N LEU A 310 -11.67 35.93 26.84
CA LEU A 310 -12.43 36.87 26.00
C LEU A 310 -12.84 38.12 26.79
N SER A 311 -13.34 37.97 28.02
CA SER A 311 -13.62 39.12 28.90
C SER A 311 -12.35 39.91 29.21
N GLU A 312 -11.17 39.28 29.30
CA GLU A 312 -9.92 40.01 29.50
C GLU A 312 -9.45 40.76 28.24
N VAL A 313 -9.54 40.15 27.05
CA VAL A 313 -9.26 40.88 25.79
C VAL A 313 -10.18 42.09 25.67
N LYS A 314 -11.47 41.93 25.94
CA LYS A 314 -12.45 43.03 25.89
C LYS A 314 -12.17 44.12 26.94
N ARG A 315 -11.75 43.73 28.15
CA ARG A 315 -11.29 44.65 29.21
C ARG A 315 -10.04 45.44 28.79
N ARG A 316 -9.07 44.80 28.12
CA ARG A 316 -7.87 45.48 27.57
C ARG A 316 -8.26 46.49 26.48
N LYS A 317 -9.24 46.17 25.62
CA LYS A 317 -9.77 47.09 24.60
C LYS A 317 -10.48 48.30 25.23
N MET A 318 -11.35 48.09 26.23
CA MET A 318 -11.97 49.19 26.97
C MET A 318 -10.95 50.09 27.69
N ALA A 319 -9.85 49.52 28.20
CA ALA A 319 -8.77 50.29 28.83
C ALA A 319 -7.96 51.16 27.85
N ALA A 320 -8.06 50.93 26.53
CA ALA A 320 -7.48 51.81 25.50
C ALA A 320 -8.34 53.06 25.20
N GLY A 321 -9.51 53.19 25.84
CA GLY A 321 -10.46 54.29 25.65
C GLY A 321 -11.49 53.99 24.56
N ASN A 322 -12.78 54.22 24.85
CA ASN A 322 -13.86 54.05 23.88
C ASN A 322 -13.84 55.19 22.86
N ASN A 323 -13.81 54.86 21.56
CA ASN A 323 -13.88 55.85 20.49
C ASN A 323 -15.31 56.31 20.13
N GLY A 324 -16.34 55.74 20.77
CA GLY A 324 -17.73 56.18 20.65
C GLY A 324 -18.44 55.76 19.37
N SER A 325 -17.80 55.01 18.48
CA SER A 325 -18.44 54.55 17.24
C SER A 325 -19.45 53.43 17.48
N GLU A 326 -20.60 53.53 16.80
CA GLU A 326 -21.64 52.49 16.75
C GLU A 326 -21.40 51.44 15.66
N TRP A 327 -20.42 51.63 14.77
CA TRP A 327 -20.23 50.83 13.56
C TRP A 327 -19.07 49.83 13.65
N VAL A 328 -19.29 48.61 13.15
CA VAL A 328 -18.28 47.56 13.00
C VAL A 328 -18.18 47.16 11.53
N LYS A 329 -16.95 47.17 10.99
CA LYS A 329 -16.60 46.64 9.67
C LYS A 329 -16.17 45.18 9.82
N HIS A 330 -16.88 44.29 9.15
CA HIS A 330 -16.63 42.86 9.13
C HIS A 330 -16.01 42.43 7.79
N TRP A 331 -14.99 41.57 7.83
CA TRP A 331 -14.47 40.90 6.64
C TRP A 331 -15.23 39.59 6.42
N VAL A 332 -16.03 39.54 5.36
CA VAL A 332 -16.96 38.43 5.10
C VAL A 332 -16.50 37.53 3.95
N ARG A 333 -17.27 36.49 3.63
CA ARG A 333 -16.98 35.60 2.50
C ARG A 333 -17.00 36.38 1.17
N GLY A 334 -16.35 35.83 0.14
CA GLY A 334 -16.17 36.51 -1.15
C GLY A 334 -15.00 37.50 -1.21
N GLY A 335 -14.62 38.11 -0.08
CA GLY A 335 -13.55 39.12 0.01
C GLY A 335 -14.06 40.56 0.17
N TYR A 336 -15.30 40.71 0.65
CA TYR A 336 -16.01 41.99 0.76
C TYR A 336 -16.05 42.48 2.21
N HIS A 337 -16.39 43.77 2.37
CA HIS A 337 -16.59 44.40 3.67
C HIS A 337 -18.08 44.60 3.94
N TYR A 338 -18.55 44.15 5.10
CA TYR A 338 -19.93 44.37 5.55
C TYR A 338 -19.91 45.29 6.78
N TYR A 339 -20.71 46.36 6.76
CA TYR A 339 -20.76 47.37 7.82
C TYR A 339 -22.05 47.19 8.64
N HIS A 340 -21.90 46.91 9.93
CA HIS A 340 -23.01 46.64 10.84
C HIS A 340 -23.11 47.73 11.92
N ASN A 341 -24.30 48.29 12.14
CA ASN A 341 -24.55 49.22 13.24
C ASN A 341 -25.02 48.43 14.48
N LEU A 342 -24.32 48.63 15.59
CA LEU A 342 -24.55 47.91 16.85
C LEU A 342 -25.90 48.27 17.50
N TRP A 343 -26.42 49.46 17.25
CA TRP A 343 -27.61 50.03 17.87
C TRP A 343 -28.90 49.73 17.09
N THR A 344 -28.94 50.07 15.79
CA THR A 344 -30.10 49.80 14.92
C THR A 344 -30.24 48.33 14.56
N LYS A 345 -29.13 47.57 14.65
CA LYS A 345 -29.00 46.16 14.24
C LYS A 345 -29.12 45.92 12.74
N GLU A 346 -29.18 46.98 11.94
CA GLU A 346 -29.08 46.92 10.48
C GLU A 346 -27.61 46.98 10.05
N GLY A 347 -27.33 46.48 8.84
CA GLY A 347 -26.05 46.64 8.18
C GLY A 347 -26.19 46.74 6.66
N GLY A 348 -25.07 46.92 5.98
CA GLY A 348 -25.01 47.10 4.53
C GLY A 348 -23.60 46.99 3.97
N TRP A 349 -23.50 47.17 2.67
CA TRP A 349 -22.26 47.00 1.89
C TRP A 349 -21.55 48.33 1.59
N ASP A 350 -22.29 49.44 1.58
CA ASP A 350 -21.75 50.79 1.50
C ASP A 350 -21.01 51.19 2.79
N GLU A 351 -19.88 51.91 2.68
CA GLU A 351 -19.21 52.48 3.86
C GLU A 351 -20.02 53.69 4.37
N PRO A 352 -20.43 53.72 5.65
CA PRO A 352 -21.20 54.84 6.22
C PRO A 352 -20.44 56.17 6.15
N ALA A 353 -21.17 57.28 6.00
CA ALA A 353 -20.60 58.61 6.13
C ALA A 353 -19.95 58.78 7.52
N GLU A 354 -18.73 59.32 7.54
CA GLU A 354 -17.90 59.46 8.75
C GLU A 354 -17.63 58.14 9.51
N PHE A 355 -17.55 57.01 8.79
CA PHE A 355 -17.24 55.70 9.39
C PHE A 355 -15.94 55.71 10.21
N VAL A 356 -16.07 55.27 11.47
CA VAL A 356 -14.96 54.94 12.37
C VAL A 356 -15.17 53.51 12.86
N GLN A 357 -14.14 52.66 12.80
CA GLN A 357 -14.22 51.31 13.34
C GLN A 357 -14.37 51.35 14.88
N ASN A 358 -15.46 50.81 15.43
CA ASN A 358 -15.63 50.62 16.86
C ASN A 358 -14.44 49.83 17.46
N ASN A 359 -13.88 50.33 18.56
CA ASN A 359 -12.70 49.76 19.21
C ASN A 359 -12.99 49.00 20.52
N THR A 360 -14.25 48.87 20.93
CA THR A 360 -14.65 48.22 22.19
C THR A 360 -15.18 46.79 22.02
N GLN A 361 -15.76 46.47 20.86
CA GLN A 361 -16.20 45.10 20.54
C GLN A 361 -15.04 44.21 20.09
N LEU A 362 -15.16 42.90 20.34
CA LEU A 362 -14.23 41.87 19.86
C LEU A 362 -14.49 41.54 18.39
N SER A 363 -13.45 41.52 17.57
CA SER A 363 -13.51 41.05 16.18
C SER A 363 -13.50 39.52 16.10
N ARG A 364 -13.89 38.97 14.94
CA ARG A 364 -13.87 37.51 14.70
C ARG A 364 -12.47 36.93 14.83
N GLU A 365 -11.46 37.68 14.43
CA GLU A 365 -10.04 37.32 14.46
C GLU A 365 -9.52 37.28 15.90
N GLU A 366 -9.92 38.24 16.73
CA GLU A 366 -9.61 38.27 18.18
C GLU A 366 -10.28 37.09 18.91
N ILE A 367 -11.56 36.83 18.61
CA ILE A 367 -12.33 35.70 19.17
C ILE A 367 -11.68 34.37 18.75
N GLN A 368 -11.43 34.17 17.45
CA GLN A 368 -10.81 32.94 16.93
C GLN A 368 -9.38 32.76 17.46
N SER A 369 -8.58 33.83 17.56
CA SER A 369 -7.23 33.77 18.13
C SER A 369 -7.27 33.33 19.59
N THR A 370 -8.18 33.89 20.38
CA THR A 370 -8.36 33.53 21.80
C THR A 370 -8.80 32.07 21.96
N ILE A 371 -9.81 31.61 21.21
CA ILE A 371 -10.22 30.19 21.18
C ILE A 371 -9.05 29.30 20.79
N SER A 372 -8.34 29.63 19.71
CA SER A 372 -7.24 28.81 19.19
C SER A 372 -6.11 28.69 20.21
N GLY A 373 -5.76 29.78 20.90
CA GLY A 373 -4.75 29.81 21.95
C GLY A 373 -5.14 28.95 23.16
N VAL A 374 -6.37 29.12 23.67
CA VAL A 374 -6.89 28.34 24.80
C VAL A 374 -6.96 26.85 24.46
N THR A 375 -7.51 26.51 23.29
CA THR A 375 -7.67 25.11 22.86
C THR A 375 -6.32 24.45 22.57
N ALA A 376 -5.36 25.19 22.00
CA ALA A 376 -3.99 24.70 21.82
C ALA A 376 -3.27 24.49 23.17
N ALA A 377 -3.53 25.33 24.17
CA ALA A 377 -3.00 25.15 25.52
C ALA A 377 -3.59 23.91 26.21
N TYR A 378 -4.91 23.72 26.14
CA TYR A 378 -5.62 22.55 26.67
C TYR A 378 -5.19 21.25 25.98
N ASN A 379 -5.19 21.22 24.63
CA ASN A 379 -4.73 20.05 23.87
C ASN A 379 -3.25 19.73 24.16
N ARG A 380 -2.41 20.75 24.35
CA ARG A 380 -1.04 20.57 24.82
C ARG A 380 -1.01 19.94 26.20
N GLU A 381 -1.78 20.43 27.17
CA GLU A 381 -1.83 19.89 28.53
C GLU A 381 -2.28 18.42 28.55
N GLN A 382 -3.33 18.07 27.80
CA GLN A 382 -3.76 16.67 27.62
C GLN A 382 -2.65 15.81 27.01
N LEU A 383 -1.88 16.33 26.06
CA LEU A 383 -0.69 15.65 25.52
C LEU A 383 0.45 15.52 26.55
N TRP A 384 0.64 16.45 27.49
CA TRP A 384 1.61 16.29 28.59
C TRP A 384 1.16 15.21 29.57
N LEU A 385 -0.11 15.21 29.98
CA LEU A 385 -0.71 14.21 30.88
C LEU A 385 -0.63 12.80 30.28
N ALA A 386 -1.06 12.62 29.02
CA ALA A 386 -0.99 11.33 28.33
C ALA A 386 0.44 10.78 28.20
N ASN A 387 1.46 11.66 28.14
CA ASN A 387 2.87 11.28 27.99
C ASN A 387 3.69 11.33 29.29
N GLU A 388 3.08 11.57 30.46
CA GLU A 388 3.78 11.63 31.75
C GLU A 388 4.56 10.32 32.02
N ASN A 389 3.96 9.18 31.69
CA ASN A 389 4.55 7.85 31.76
C ASN A 389 5.76 7.61 30.84
N LEU A 390 6.00 8.48 29.85
CA LEU A 390 7.20 8.48 29.00
C LEU A 390 8.22 9.52 29.49
N ILE A 391 7.76 10.69 29.96
CA ILE A 391 8.60 11.75 30.51
C ILE A 391 9.31 11.26 31.78
N THR A 392 8.61 10.58 32.68
CA THR A 392 9.17 9.95 33.90
C THR A 392 10.22 8.89 33.56
N LYS A 393 9.97 8.05 32.55
CA LYS A 393 10.96 7.07 32.04
C LYS A 393 12.18 7.76 31.42
N LEU A 394 11.99 8.84 30.67
CA LEU A 394 13.09 9.65 30.12
C LEU A 394 13.93 10.29 31.25
N GLN A 395 13.29 10.87 32.27
CA GLN A 395 13.99 11.40 33.45
C GLN A 395 14.79 10.31 34.18
N ALA A 396 14.23 9.10 34.33
CA ALA A 396 14.93 7.96 34.92
C ALA A 396 16.14 7.53 34.07
N CYS A 397 16.01 7.49 32.74
CA CYS A 397 17.12 7.24 31.81
C CYS A 397 18.21 8.31 31.91
N CYS A 398 17.86 9.60 31.98
CA CYS A 398 18.82 10.70 32.13
C CYS A 398 19.55 10.65 33.48
N ARG A 399 18.82 10.44 34.59
CA ARG A 399 19.43 10.21 35.92
C ARG A 399 20.37 9.00 35.91
N GLY A 400 19.95 7.90 35.31
CA GLY A 400 20.76 6.69 35.14
C GLY A 400 22.00 6.89 34.25
N TYR A 401 21.92 7.73 33.21
CA TYR A 401 23.06 8.09 32.38
C TYR A 401 24.12 8.89 33.17
N LEU A 402 23.70 9.90 33.94
CA LEU A 402 24.61 10.72 34.76
C LEU A 402 25.36 9.87 35.80
N VAL A 403 24.66 8.97 36.51
CA VAL A 403 25.30 8.04 37.46
C VAL A 403 26.30 7.09 36.77
N ARG A 404 25.97 6.59 35.57
CA ARG A 404 26.90 5.77 34.76
C ARG A 404 28.12 6.58 34.28
N GLN A 405 27.95 7.86 33.96
CA GLN A 405 29.03 8.76 33.57
C GLN A 405 30.01 9.01 34.74
N GLU A 406 29.49 9.24 35.95
CA GLU A 406 30.32 9.36 37.16
C GLU A 406 31.06 8.05 37.47
N PHE A 407 30.35 6.91 37.46
CA PHE A 407 30.94 5.59 37.68
C PHE A 407 32.05 5.28 36.66
N ASN A 408 31.82 5.53 35.37
CA ASN A 408 32.83 5.36 34.33
C ASN A 408 34.03 6.29 34.52
N SER A 409 33.82 7.51 35.00
CA SER A 409 34.91 8.45 35.32
C SER A 409 35.79 7.91 36.46
N ARG A 410 35.17 7.40 37.53
CA ARG A 410 35.88 6.80 38.68
C ARG A 410 36.56 5.47 38.32
N MET A 411 35.93 4.64 37.49
CA MET A 411 36.51 3.44 36.91
C MET A 411 37.73 3.75 36.02
N ASN A 412 37.66 4.81 35.21
CA ASN A 412 38.78 5.26 34.39
C ASN A 412 39.93 5.84 35.21
N PHE A 413 39.65 6.53 36.33
CA PHE A 413 40.68 6.90 37.30
C PHE A 413 41.38 5.67 37.87
N LEU A 414 40.64 4.66 38.35
CA LEU A 414 41.22 3.42 38.88
C LEU A 414 42.05 2.67 37.83
N LYS A 415 41.58 2.58 36.58
CA LYS A 415 42.32 2.00 35.45
C LYS A 415 43.65 2.73 35.19
N LYS A 416 43.69 4.06 35.29
CA LYS A 416 44.95 4.83 35.18
C LYS A 416 45.96 4.50 36.29
N GLN A 417 45.51 4.06 37.47
CA GLN A 417 46.39 3.68 38.59
C GLN A 417 46.88 2.23 38.54
N VAL A 418 46.35 1.37 37.66
CA VAL A 418 46.75 -0.05 37.55
C VAL A 418 48.27 -0.24 37.37
N PRO A 419 49.01 0.55 36.57
CA PRO A 419 50.46 0.41 36.47
C PRO A 419 51.19 0.65 37.81
N ALA A 420 50.78 1.67 38.57
CA ALA A 420 51.37 1.97 39.88
C ALA A 420 51.05 0.87 40.91
N ILE A 421 49.80 0.39 40.94
CA ILE A 421 49.38 -0.75 41.77
C ILE A 421 50.19 -2.01 41.41
N THR A 422 50.42 -2.25 40.12
CA THR A 422 51.18 -3.41 39.61
C THR A 422 52.66 -3.31 39.99
N CYS A 423 53.24 -2.11 39.98
CA CYS A 423 54.60 -1.86 40.45
C CYS A 423 54.76 -2.14 41.95
N ILE A 424 53.84 -1.62 42.79
CA ILE A 424 53.83 -1.88 44.24
C ILE A 424 53.65 -3.39 44.52
N GLN A 425 52.73 -4.05 43.81
CA GLN A 425 52.51 -5.49 43.95
C GLN A 425 53.72 -6.32 43.51
N SER A 426 54.42 -5.96 42.42
CA SER A 426 55.58 -6.71 41.94
C SER A 426 56.78 -6.53 42.87
N GLN A 427 57.01 -5.32 43.39
CA GLN A 427 58.00 -5.05 44.44
C GLN A 427 57.72 -5.85 45.71
N TRP A 428 56.47 -5.88 46.20
CA TRP A 428 56.08 -6.65 47.38
C TRP A 428 56.22 -8.17 47.18
N ARG A 429 55.78 -8.70 46.04
CA ARG A 429 55.98 -10.12 45.66
C ARG A 429 57.47 -10.46 45.61
N GLY A 430 58.30 -9.60 45.03
CA GLY A 430 59.75 -9.73 45.01
C GLY A 430 60.39 -9.73 46.40
N TYR A 431 59.98 -8.81 47.28
CA TYR A 431 60.43 -8.79 48.68
C TYR A 431 60.04 -10.09 49.43
N LYS A 432 58.77 -10.51 49.34
CA LYS A 432 58.28 -11.75 49.97
C LYS A 432 59.07 -12.97 49.50
N GLN A 433 59.32 -13.09 48.19
CA GLN A 433 60.08 -14.22 47.63
C GLN A 433 61.56 -14.19 48.03
N ARG A 434 62.22 -13.02 48.05
CA ARG A 434 63.59 -12.87 48.53
C ARG A 434 63.71 -13.26 50.01
N LYS A 435 62.78 -12.85 50.86
CA LYS A 435 62.73 -13.21 52.28
C LYS A 435 62.54 -14.72 52.48
N ALA A 436 61.64 -15.35 51.73
CA ALA A 436 61.43 -16.79 51.76
C ALA A 436 62.66 -17.58 51.26
N TYR A 437 63.33 -17.11 50.21
CA TYR A 437 64.58 -17.67 49.72
C TYR A 437 65.70 -17.58 50.78
N GLN A 438 65.85 -16.43 51.44
CA GLN A 438 66.87 -16.23 52.47
C GLN A 438 66.68 -17.19 53.64
N ILE A 439 65.45 -17.29 54.18
CA ILE A 439 65.10 -18.25 55.25
C ILE A 439 65.43 -19.69 54.83
N ARG A 440 65.14 -20.08 53.58
CA ARG A 440 65.46 -21.42 53.06
C ARG A 440 66.96 -21.64 52.87
N LEU A 441 67.70 -20.62 52.44
CA LEU A 441 69.16 -20.67 52.29
C LEU A 441 69.85 -20.84 53.65
N ASP A 442 69.39 -20.12 54.67
CA ASP A 442 69.97 -20.18 56.02
C ASP A 442 69.61 -21.49 56.73
N TYR A 443 68.40 -22.03 56.51
CA TYR A 443 68.05 -23.41 56.89
C TYR A 443 68.98 -24.46 56.23
N LEU A 444 69.24 -24.34 54.93
CA LEU A 444 70.15 -25.25 54.22
C LEU A 444 71.62 -25.10 54.66
N ARG A 445 72.04 -23.89 55.07
CA ARG A 445 73.36 -23.63 55.67
C ARG A 445 73.49 -24.28 57.04
N ALA A 446 72.47 -24.17 57.90
CA ALA A 446 72.44 -24.83 59.21
C ALA A 446 72.50 -26.36 59.08
N GLN A 447 71.83 -26.94 58.09
CA GLN A 447 71.74 -28.40 57.90
C GLN A 447 72.91 -29.02 57.11
N LYS A 448 73.97 -28.23 56.82
CA LYS A 448 75.15 -28.62 56.01
C LYS A 448 75.74 -29.97 56.41
N ASP A 449 75.93 -30.23 57.71
CA ASP A 449 76.65 -31.41 58.17
C ASP A 449 75.85 -32.71 57.98
N GLN A 450 74.51 -32.65 58.02
CA GLN A 450 73.67 -33.80 57.68
C GLN A 450 73.70 -34.06 56.17
N VAL A 451 73.75 -33.01 55.33
CA VAL A 451 73.96 -33.15 53.89
C VAL A 451 75.31 -33.79 53.58
N VAL A 452 76.38 -33.43 54.31
CA VAL A 452 77.71 -34.08 54.17
C VAL A 452 77.66 -35.57 54.53
N LYS A 453 76.93 -35.98 55.58
CA LYS A 453 76.73 -37.40 55.92
C LYS A 453 75.95 -38.16 54.84
N ILE A 454 74.91 -37.56 54.26
CA ILE A 454 74.17 -38.17 53.14
C ILE A 454 75.09 -38.28 51.92
N GLN A 455 75.86 -37.25 51.60
CA GLN A 455 76.83 -37.28 50.49
C GLN A 455 77.93 -38.33 50.68
N SER A 456 78.48 -38.51 51.88
CA SER A 456 79.48 -39.55 52.13
C SER A 456 78.88 -40.95 52.00
N MET A 457 77.68 -41.17 52.53
CA MET A 457 76.93 -42.43 52.36
C MET A 457 76.59 -42.71 50.88
N THR A 458 76.22 -41.70 50.10
CA THR A 458 75.98 -41.84 48.65
C THR A 458 77.27 -42.10 47.86
N ARG A 459 78.38 -41.43 48.18
CA ARG A 459 79.70 -41.70 47.58
C ARG A 459 80.18 -43.12 47.89
N MET A 460 80.00 -43.56 49.14
CA MET A 460 80.25 -44.93 49.59
C MET A 460 79.38 -45.95 48.83
N TYR A 461 78.08 -45.66 48.64
CA TYR A 461 77.20 -46.51 47.84
C TYR A 461 77.61 -46.57 46.37
N GLN A 462 77.95 -45.45 45.75
CA GLN A 462 78.46 -45.42 44.37
C GLN A 462 79.79 -46.17 44.23
N ALA A 463 80.70 -46.06 45.19
CA ALA A 463 81.95 -46.82 45.20
C ALA A 463 81.70 -48.34 45.37
N ARG A 464 80.83 -48.74 46.30
CA ARG A 464 80.40 -50.14 46.48
C ARG A 464 79.68 -50.69 45.25
N ARG A 465 78.87 -49.88 44.58
CA ARG A 465 78.23 -50.24 43.30
C ARG A 465 79.28 -50.42 42.21
N ARG A 466 80.15 -49.43 41.94
CA ARG A 466 81.24 -49.57 40.95
C ARG A 466 82.12 -50.79 41.20
N TYR A 467 82.40 -51.11 42.47
CA TYR A 467 83.12 -52.33 42.84
C TYR A 467 82.34 -53.61 42.51
N ARG A 468 81.05 -53.68 42.86
CA ARG A 468 80.18 -54.82 42.51
C ARG A 468 79.98 -54.96 41.00
N ASP A 469 79.71 -53.87 40.30
CA ASP A 469 79.52 -53.83 38.84
C ASP A 469 80.83 -54.31 38.14
N ARG A 470 82.01 -53.92 38.65
CA ARG A 470 83.32 -54.41 38.19
C ARG A 470 83.59 -55.88 38.55
N LEU A 471 83.14 -56.35 39.72
CA LEU A 471 83.23 -57.77 40.11
C LEU A 471 82.31 -58.64 39.24
N GLN A 472 81.11 -58.14 38.91
CA GLN A 472 80.16 -58.78 38.02
C GLN A 472 80.64 -58.75 36.57
N TYR A 473 81.28 -57.66 36.13
CA TYR A 473 81.98 -57.60 34.84
C TYR A 473 83.02 -58.72 34.74
N PHE A 474 83.91 -58.87 35.74
CA PHE A 474 84.89 -59.95 35.74
C PHE A 474 84.26 -61.35 35.81
N ARG A 475 83.13 -61.54 36.51
CA ARG A 475 82.38 -62.81 36.53
C ARG A 475 81.76 -63.16 35.18
N ASN A 476 81.05 -62.21 34.56
CA ASN A 476 80.42 -62.40 33.26
C ASN A 476 81.47 -62.68 32.18
N HIS A 477 82.59 -61.95 32.22
CA HIS A 477 83.73 -62.13 31.33
C HIS A 477 84.75 -63.16 31.87
N ILE A 478 84.37 -64.13 32.73
CA ILE A 478 85.27 -65.23 33.10
C ILE A 478 85.78 -65.94 31.85
N ASN A 479 84.89 -66.17 30.87
CA ASN A 479 85.24 -66.82 29.61
C ASN A 479 86.24 -65.98 28.80
N ASP A 480 86.09 -64.66 28.78
CA ASP A 480 87.02 -63.77 28.05
C ASP A 480 88.30 -63.49 28.82
N VAL A 481 88.30 -63.54 30.15
CA VAL A 481 89.50 -63.59 30.98
C VAL A 481 90.24 -64.93 30.76
N VAL A 482 89.53 -66.04 30.57
CA VAL A 482 90.12 -67.31 30.12
C VAL A 482 90.66 -67.20 28.69
N LYS A 483 89.97 -66.52 27.75
CA LYS A 483 90.53 -66.20 26.42
C LYS A 483 91.77 -65.31 26.52
N ILE A 484 91.81 -64.32 27.42
CA ILE A 484 92.97 -63.44 27.63
C ILE A 484 94.11 -64.20 28.33
N GLN A 485 93.83 -65.11 29.26
CA GLN A 485 94.83 -66.02 29.82
C GLN A 485 95.33 -67.00 28.74
N ALA A 486 94.47 -67.48 27.85
CA ALA A 486 94.86 -68.28 26.69
C ALA A 486 95.67 -67.46 25.69
N PHE A 487 95.35 -66.18 25.48
CA PHE A 487 96.13 -65.24 24.67
C PHE A 487 97.48 -64.94 25.31
N ILE A 488 97.57 -64.78 26.63
CA ILE A 488 98.85 -64.59 27.34
C ILE A 488 99.68 -65.88 27.32
N ARG A 489 99.06 -67.06 27.47
CA ARG A 489 99.73 -68.36 27.23
C ARG A 489 100.22 -68.45 25.78
N ALA A 490 99.41 -68.06 24.81
CA ALA A 490 99.76 -68.02 23.39
C ALA A 490 100.78 -66.92 23.06
N ASN A 491 100.86 -65.83 23.84
CA ASN A 491 101.83 -64.76 23.65
C ASN A 491 103.18 -65.10 24.29
N LYS A 492 103.18 -65.84 25.40
CA LYS A 492 104.38 -66.55 25.90
C LYS A 492 104.82 -67.64 24.92
N ALA A 493 103.87 -68.31 24.26
CA ALA A 493 104.17 -69.22 23.17
C ALA A 493 104.62 -68.48 21.88
N ARG A 494 104.23 -67.20 21.69
CA ARG A 494 104.83 -66.32 20.67
C ARG A 494 106.21 -65.82 21.08
N GLU A 495 106.53 -65.68 22.37
CA GLU A 495 107.92 -65.51 22.82
C GLU A 495 108.73 -66.76 22.50
N ASP A 496 108.24 -67.97 22.83
CA ASP A 496 108.85 -69.22 22.37
C ASP A 496 109.09 -69.16 20.84
N TYR A 497 108.06 -68.88 20.03
CA TYR A 497 108.17 -68.77 18.57
C TYR A 497 109.12 -67.65 18.09
N LYS A 498 109.22 -66.54 18.82
CA LYS A 498 110.15 -65.44 18.49
C LYS A 498 111.59 -65.81 18.82
N THR A 499 111.82 -66.62 19.87
CA THR A 499 113.09 -67.30 20.14
C THR A 499 113.40 -68.36 19.08
N LEU A 500 112.39 -69.05 18.54
CA LEU A 500 112.56 -70.04 17.46
C LEU A 500 113.11 -69.41 16.17
N ILE A 501 112.67 -68.19 15.83
CA ILE A 501 113.02 -67.51 14.57
C ILE A 501 114.24 -66.59 14.70
N ASN A 502 114.45 -65.93 15.85
CA ASN A 502 115.44 -64.84 15.98
C ASN A 502 116.63 -65.14 16.91
N ALA A 503 116.80 -66.38 17.39
CA ALA A 503 117.96 -66.76 18.20
C ALA A 503 118.87 -67.74 17.45
N GLU A 504 120.17 -67.47 17.41
CA GLU A 504 121.17 -68.33 16.76
C GLU A 504 121.30 -69.72 17.40
N ASN A 505 120.79 -69.90 18.63
CA ASN A 505 120.65 -71.18 19.32
C ASN A 505 119.32 -71.25 20.10
N PRO A 506 118.21 -71.73 19.50
CA PRO A 506 116.92 -71.79 20.17
C PRO A 506 116.83 -72.97 21.18
N PRO A 507 116.27 -72.78 22.40
CA PRO A 507 116.14 -73.87 23.38
C PRO A 507 115.28 -75.03 22.88
N MET A 508 115.71 -76.28 23.12
CA MET A 508 115.07 -77.48 22.54
C MET A 508 113.57 -77.69 22.92
N ALA A 509 113.09 -77.03 23.98
CA ALA A 509 111.67 -77.02 24.35
C ALA A 509 110.77 -76.18 23.42
N VAL A 510 111.37 -75.28 22.64
CA VAL A 510 110.71 -74.30 21.76
C VAL A 510 110.45 -74.89 20.37
N VAL A 511 111.47 -75.48 19.74
CA VAL A 511 111.42 -76.02 18.35
C VAL A 511 110.28 -77.03 18.18
N ARG A 512 110.00 -77.83 19.22
CA ARG A 512 108.95 -78.86 19.27
C ARG A 512 107.50 -78.34 19.17
N LYS A 513 107.25 -77.02 19.26
CA LYS A 513 105.87 -76.47 19.38
C LYS A 513 105.23 -75.95 18.09
N PHE A 514 105.99 -75.55 17.06
CA PHE A 514 105.50 -74.55 16.08
C PHE A 514 105.62 -74.92 14.59
N VAL A 515 105.51 -76.20 14.26
CA VAL A 515 105.75 -76.70 12.89
C VAL A 515 104.63 -76.38 11.86
N HIS A 516 103.44 -75.90 12.25
CA HIS A 516 102.21 -76.28 11.52
C HIS A 516 101.16 -75.23 11.08
N LEU A 517 101.21 -73.92 11.43
CA LEU A 517 100.06 -73.00 11.18
C LEU A 517 100.44 -71.55 10.83
N LEU A 518 100.07 -71.07 9.62
CA LEU A 518 100.20 -69.70 9.10
C LEU A 518 98.96 -69.32 8.23
N ASP A 519 98.65 -68.01 8.10
CA ASP A 519 97.69 -67.37 7.13
C ASP A 519 96.16 -67.68 7.30
N GLN A 520 95.11 -67.05 6.71
CA GLN A 520 94.75 -65.76 6.01
C GLN A 520 93.18 -65.70 5.88
N SER A 521 92.40 -64.69 5.40
CA SER A 521 92.54 -63.24 5.05
C SER A 521 91.13 -62.54 4.90
N ASP A 522 90.99 -61.33 5.46
CA ASP A 522 90.30 -60.10 4.97
C ASP A 522 88.90 -60.05 4.26
N GLN A 523 88.04 -61.07 4.28
CA GLN A 523 86.68 -60.95 3.68
C GLN A 523 85.78 -59.87 4.36
N ASP A 524 85.97 -59.62 5.66
CA ASP A 524 85.02 -58.88 6.52
C ASP A 524 84.95 -57.35 6.27
N PHE A 525 85.91 -56.76 5.54
CA PHE A 525 86.07 -55.30 5.46
C PHE A 525 85.13 -54.58 4.47
N GLN A 526 84.43 -55.30 3.60
CA GLN A 526 83.69 -54.68 2.48
C GLN A 526 82.29 -54.17 2.87
N GLU A 527 81.59 -54.84 3.80
CA GLU A 527 80.16 -54.59 4.06
C GLU A 527 79.87 -53.31 4.88
N GLU A 528 80.83 -52.84 5.70
CA GLU A 528 80.61 -51.71 6.61
C GLU A 528 80.47 -50.35 5.89
N LEU A 529 80.90 -50.27 4.62
CA LEU A 529 81.03 -48.99 3.90
C LEU A 529 79.72 -48.43 3.30
N GLU A 530 78.75 -49.29 2.94
CA GLU A 530 77.53 -48.83 2.25
C GLU A 530 76.51 -48.16 3.18
N LEU A 531 76.39 -48.65 4.42
CA LEU A 531 75.39 -48.19 5.40
C LEU A 531 75.46 -46.71 5.76
N LEU A 532 76.60 -46.06 5.56
CA LEU A 532 76.81 -44.65 5.91
C LEU A 532 76.17 -43.67 4.90
N LYS A 533 76.05 -44.03 3.61
CA LYS A 533 75.65 -43.09 2.55
C LYS A 533 74.17 -42.71 2.59
N LEU A 534 73.26 -43.67 2.77
CA LEU A 534 71.80 -43.43 2.75
C LEU A 534 71.31 -42.46 3.85
N ARG A 535 72.13 -42.20 4.88
CA ARG A 535 71.74 -41.39 6.03
C ARG A 535 71.81 -39.88 5.77
N GLU A 536 72.56 -39.43 4.77
CA GLU A 536 72.84 -38.01 4.55
C GLU A 536 71.73 -37.29 3.77
N GLU A 537 71.20 -37.89 2.70
CA GLU A 537 70.23 -37.25 1.79
C GLU A 537 68.94 -36.81 2.52
N VAL A 538 68.40 -37.66 3.40
CA VAL A 538 67.13 -37.44 4.13
C VAL A 538 67.15 -36.13 4.94
N VAL A 539 68.33 -35.72 5.44
CA VAL A 539 68.48 -34.51 6.28
C VAL A 539 68.36 -33.22 5.46
N THR A 540 68.60 -33.28 4.15
CA THR A 540 68.60 -32.09 3.27
C THR A 540 67.19 -31.63 2.91
N LEU A 541 66.31 -32.58 2.53
CA LEU A 541 64.95 -32.33 2.05
C LEU A 541 64.02 -31.70 3.10
N ILE A 542 64.23 -32.00 4.38
CA ILE A 542 63.41 -31.43 5.47
C ILE A 542 63.66 -29.91 5.63
N ARG A 543 64.88 -29.46 5.32
CA ARG A 543 65.31 -28.08 5.60
C ARG A 543 64.81 -27.05 4.58
N SER A 544 64.50 -27.46 3.35
CA SER A 544 63.97 -26.56 2.32
C SER A 544 62.48 -26.22 2.50
N ASN A 545 61.65 -27.19 2.92
CA ASN A 545 60.21 -26.97 3.12
C ASN A 545 59.91 -25.92 4.20
N GLN A 546 60.62 -25.95 5.33
CA GLN A 546 60.45 -24.96 6.40
C GLN A 546 60.76 -23.52 5.97
N GLN A 547 61.52 -23.33 4.89
CA GLN A 547 61.88 -21.99 4.41
C GLN A 547 60.75 -21.37 3.56
N LEU A 548 59.98 -22.19 2.84
CA LEU A 548 58.85 -21.74 2.00
C LEU A 548 57.64 -21.27 2.83
N GLU A 549 57.35 -21.88 3.97
CA GLU A 549 56.25 -21.46 4.85
C GLU A 549 56.48 -20.06 5.46
N ASN A 550 57.74 -19.70 5.73
CA ASN A 550 58.09 -18.40 6.30
C ASN A 550 57.92 -17.25 5.29
N ASP A 551 58.25 -17.48 4.02
CA ASP A 551 58.10 -16.48 2.96
C ASP A 551 56.63 -16.14 2.64
N LEU A 552 55.72 -17.13 2.75
CA LEU A 552 54.27 -16.90 2.59
C LEU A 552 53.69 -15.98 3.67
N ASN A 553 54.04 -16.20 4.94
CA ASN A 553 53.52 -15.39 6.06
C ASN A 553 53.92 -13.90 5.97
N LEU A 554 55.06 -13.59 5.36
CA LEU A 554 55.49 -12.20 5.10
C LEU A 554 54.69 -11.50 3.99
N MET A 555 53.98 -12.25 3.13
CA MET A 555 53.20 -11.70 2.02
C MET A 555 51.86 -11.13 2.50
N ASP A 556 51.11 -11.87 3.33
CA ASP A 556 49.80 -11.44 3.85
C ASP A 556 49.88 -10.18 4.71
N ILE A 557 50.91 -10.06 5.54
CA ILE A 557 51.14 -8.86 6.39
C ILE A 557 51.29 -7.60 5.52
N LYS A 558 51.94 -7.71 4.35
CA LYS A 558 52.12 -6.59 3.41
C LYS A 558 50.85 -6.29 2.61
N ILE A 559 50.08 -7.32 2.22
CA ILE A 559 48.77 -7.15 1.58
C ILE A 559 47.82 -6.35 2.51
N GLY A 560 47.79 -6.69 3.80
CA GLY A 560 46.97 -5.97 4.80
C GLY A 560 47.36 -4.51 5.04
N LEU A 561 48.60 -4.10 4.73
CA LEU A 561 49.07 -2.71 4.79
C LEU A 561 48.78 -1.93 3.50
N LEU A 562 48.76 -2.61 2.35
CA LEU A 562 48.42 -2.03 1.05
C LEU A 562 46.96 -1.55 1.04
N VAL A 563 46.03 -2.40 1.50
CA VAL A 563 44.58 -2.11 1.58
C VAL A 563 44.26 -0.94 2.52
N LYS A 564 45.21 -0.50 3.36
CA LYS A 564 45.09 0.65 4.27
C LYS A 564 45.86 1.90 3.80
N ASN A 565 46.27 1.97 2.53
CA ASN A 565 46.88 3.15 1.90
C ASN A 565 48.04 3.79 2.71
N LYS A 566 48.97 2.96 3.22
CA LYS A 566 50.19 3.44 3.91
C LYS A 566 51.51 3.16 3.20
N ILE A 567 51.48 2.53 2.03
CA ILE A 567 52.65 2.25 1.17
C ILE A 567 52.21 2.44 -0.29
N THR A 568 53.12 2.85 -1.18
CA THR A 568 52.82 2.98 -2.62
C THR A 568 52.84 1.61 -3.32
N LEU A 569 52.16 1.50 -4.47
CA LEU A 569 52.01 0.25 -5.21
C LEU A 569 53.35 -0.38 -5.66
N GLN A 570 54.39 0.44 -5.78
CA GLN A 570 55.69 0.09 -6.39
C GLN A 570 56.50 -0.91 -5.54
N ASP A 571 56.39 -0.85 -4.21
CA ASP A 571 57.09 -1.74 -3.28
C ASP A 571 56.51 -3.16 -3.19
N VAL A 572 55.30 -3.37 -3.71
CA VAL A 572 54.67 -4.71 -3.79
C VAL A 572 54.82 -5.30 -5.19
N VAL A 573 54.79 -4.46 -6.23
CA VAL A 573 55.06 -4.87 -7.62
C VAL A 573 56.52 -5.29 -7.85
N SER A 574 57.46 -4.86 -6.99
CA SER A 574 58.84 -5.36 -7.00
C SER A 574 58.94 -6.86 -6.63
N HIS A 575 58.12 -7.32 -5.69
CA HIS A 575 58.15 -8.70 -5.20
C HIS A 575 57.35 -9.67 -6.09
N SER A 576 56.21 -9.23 -6.62
CA SER A 576 55.38 -10.08 -7.50
C SER A 576 56.06 -10.43 -8.84
N LYS A 577 56.98 -9.58 -9.33
CA LYS A 577 57.75 -9.81 -10.56
C LYS A 577 58.64 -11.07 -10.53
N LYS A 578 58.88 -11.70 -9.37
CA LYS A 578 59.58 -12.99 -9.29
C LYS A 578 58.71 -14.21 -9.63
N LEU A 579 57.38 -14.08 -9.72
CA LEU A 579 56.47 -15.22 -9.91
C LEU A 579 55.84 -15.27 -11.31
N THR A 580 56.43 -16.11 -12.16
CA THR A 580 55.81 -16.86 -13.28
C THR A 580 54.96 -16.07 -14.31
N LYS A 581 55.66 -15.63 -15.35
CA LYS A 581 55.19 -15.15 -16.67
C LYS A 581 54.33 -16.20 -17.42
N LYS A 582 53.02 -16.33 -17.17
CA LYS A 582 52.12 -17.13 -18.05
C LYS A 582 50.64 -16.73 -18.22
N ASN A 583 50.04 -15.88 -17.37
CA ASN A 583 48.60 -15.55 -17.46
C ASN A 583 48.30 -14.15 -18.03
N LYS A 584 48.92 -13.76 -19.16
CA LYS A 584 48.79 -12.38 -19.69
C LYS A 584 47.80 -12.20 -20.85
N GLU A 585 47.27 -13.29 -21.41
CA GLU A 585 46.55 -13.29 -22.71
C GLU A 585 45.06 -13.69 -22.60
N GLN A 586 44.51 -13.79 -21.39
CA GLN A 586 43.08 -14.07 -21.15
C GLN A 586 42.35 -13.00 -20.31
N LEU A 587 42.96 -11.81 -20.13
CA LEU A 587 42.33 -10.67 -19.43
C LEU A 587 41.97 -9.48 -20.35
N SER A 588 42.35 -9.51 -21.63
CA SER A 588 42.07 -8.43 -22.59
C SER A 588 40.60 -8.38 -23.02
N ASP A 589 39.99 -9.54 -23.25
CA ASP A 589 38.77 -9.65 -24.06
C ASP A 589 37.48 -9.47 -23.24
N MET A 590 37.58 -9.43 -21.91
CA MET A 590 36.44 -9.37 -21.00
C MET A 590 35.93 -7.95 -20.70
N MET A 591 36.51 -6.90 -21.32
CA MET A 591 36.21 -5.49 -21.03
C MET A 591 35.32 -4.77 -22.07
N MET A 592 34.64 -5.49 -22.97
CA MET A 592 33.87 -4.89 -24.09
C MET A 592 32.39 -5.29 -24.15
N LEU A 593 31.67 -5.41 -23.02
CA LEU A 593 30.22 -5.70 -23.06
C LEU A 593 29.42 -5.18 -21.85
N ASN A 594 29.06 -3.88 -21.86
CA ASN A 594 27.72 -3.36 -21.52
C ASN A 594 27.66 -1.83 -21.67
N LYS A 595 27.08 -1.36 -22.77
CA LYS A 595 26.67 0.05 -22.97
C LYS A 595 25.16 0.03 -23.23
N GLN A 596 24.43 1.00 -22.66
CA GLN A 596 22.95 1.13 -22.66
C GLN A 596 22.16 0.20 -21.69
N ARG A 597 21.82 0.74 -20.52
CA ARG A 597 20.42 0.85 -20.04
C ARG A 597 20.35 1.94 -18.96
N GLY A 598 19.40 2.86 -19.09
CA GLY A 598 19.31 4.05 -18.23
C GLY A 598 18.78 3.73 -16.83
N GLY A 599 19.44 4.24 -15.79
CA GLY A 599 19.02 4.10 -14.39
C GLY A 599 19.96 4.83 -13.43
N LEU A 600 19.85 4.56 -12.13
CA LEU A 600 20.72 5.13 -11.09
C LEU A 600 22.21 4.74 -11.21
N LYS A 601 22.55 3.77 -12.09
CA LYS A 601 23.93 3.42 -12.45
C LYS A 601 24.53 4.29 -13.58
N ALA A 602 23.79 5.27 -14.10
CA ALA A 602 24.31 6.19 -15.12
C ALA A 602 25.32 7.19 -14.53
N LEU A 603 26.33 7.56 -15.34
CA LEU A 603 27.48 8.40 -14.97
C LEU A 603 27.15 9.91 -14.79
N SER A 604 26.13 10.23 -13.97
CA SER A 604 25.99 11.57 -13.37
C SER A 604 26.58 11.54 -11.95
N LYS A 605 27.31 12.60 -11.59
CA LYS A 605 27.88 12.81 -10.25
C LYS A 605 26.79 12.71 -9.17
N GLU A 606 25.66 13.39 -9.37
CA GLU A 606 24.53 13.40 -8.44
C GLU A 606 23.90 12.01 -8.26
N LYS A 607 23.79 11.24 -9.36
CA LYS A 607 23.24 9.87 -9.31
C LYS A 607 24.17 8.92 -8.57
N ARG A 608 25.48 9.13 -8.69
CA ARG A 608 26.50 8.42 -7.90
C ARG A 608 26.45 8.80 -6.43
N GLU A 609 26.44 10.10 -6.10
CA GLU A 609 26.33 10.59 -4.72
C GLU A 609 25.04 10.09 -4.04
N LYS A 610 23.92 10.08 -4.76
CA LYS A 610 22.65 9.50 -4.28
C LYS A 610 22.72 7.98 -4.09
N LEU A 611 23.45 7.26 -4.94
CA LEU A 611 23.68 5.82 -4.78
C LEU A 611 24.58 5.51 -3.59
N GLU A 612 25.66 6.28 -3.39
CA GLU A 612 26.55 6.16 -2.23
C GLU A 612 25.82 6.55 -0.92
N ALA A 613 24.92 7.54 -0.95
CA ALA A 613 24.03 7.86 0.16
C ALA A 613 23.04 6.71 0.49
N TYR A 614 22.44 6.07 -0.51
CA TYR A 614 21.62 4.87 -0.29
C TYR A 614 22.44 3.69 0.24
N GLN A 615 23.70 3.51 -0.18
CA GLN A 615 24.59 2.50 0.40
C GLN A 615 24.87 2.77 1.89
N HIS A 616 25.14 4.01 2.27
CA HIS A 616 25.27 4.38 3.69
C HIS A 616 23.99 4.14 4.49
N LEU A 617 22.81 4.45 3.92
CA LEU A 617 21.52 4.16 4.56
C LEU A 617 21.27 2.66 4.72
N PHE A 618 21.52 1.86 3.68
CA PHE A 618 21.33 0.40 3.75
C PHE A 618 22.34 -0.25 4.71
N TYR A 619 23.58 0.25 4.78
CA TYR A 619 24.56 -0.17 5.79
C TYR A 619 24.08 0.16 7.22
N LEU A 620 23.47 1.33 7.44
CA LEU A 620 22.88 1.71 8.73
C LEU A 620 21.70 0.78 9.10
N LEU A 621 20.80 0.49 8.16
CA LEU A 621 19.67 -0.43 8.36
C LEU A 621 20.13 -1.86 8.62
N GLN A 622 21.18 -2.34 7.92
CA GLN A 622 21.79 -3.65 8.16
C GLN A 622 22.36 -3.77 9.58
N THR A 623 23.07 -2.73 10.05
CA THR A 623 23.86 -2.77 11.29
C THR A 623 23.04 -2.47 12.55
N ASN A 624 21.99 -1.67 12.44
CA ASN A 624 21.07 -1.31 13.52
C ASN A 624 19.69 -1.96 13.30
N PRO A 625 19.46 -3.19 13.81
CA PRO A 625 18.25 -3.97 13.50
C PRO A 625 16.96 -3.31 13.99
N THR A 626 17.01 -2.42 14.98
CA THR A 626 15.86 -1.72 15.57
C THR A 626 14.99 -1.03 14.52
N TYR A 627 15.58 -0.41 13.48
CA TYR A 627 14.82 0.28 12.44
C TYR A 627 13.96 -0.69 11.62
N LEU A 628 14.57 -1.78 11.14
CA LEU A 628 13.86 -2.79 10.35
C LEU A 628 12.92 -3.64 11.22
N ALA A 629 13.24 -3.87 12.50
CA ALA A 629 12.34 -4.54 13.44
C ALA A 629 11.05 -3.72 13.68
N LYS A 630 11.17 -2.41 13.92
CA LYS A 630 10.01 -1.52 14.04
C LYS A 630 9.25 -1.35 12.72
N LEU A 631 9.93 -1.38 11.57
CA LEU A 631 9.27 -1.41 10.26
C LEU A 631 8.43 -2.68 10.07
N ILE A 632 9.01 -3.87 10.32
CA ILE A 632 8.30 -5.16 10.26
C ILE A 632 7.10 -5.17 11.23
N PHE A 633 7.24 -4.56 12.41
CA PHE A 633 6.15 -4.45 13.39
C PHE A 633 4.95 -3.64 12.86
N GLN A 634 5.19 -2.58 12.08
CA GLN A 634 4.12 -1.72 11.54
C GLN A 634 3.43 -2.30 10.28
N MET A 635 3.90 -3.43 9.73
CA MET A 635 3.28 -4.00 8.53
C MET A 635 1.91 -4.66 8.85
N PRO A 636 0.91 -4.53 7.95
CA PRO A 636 -0.38 -5.17 8.11
C PRO A 636 -0.28 -6.71 8.09
N GLN A 637 -1.13 -7.37 8.88
CA GLN A 637 -1.14 -8.82 9.11
C GLN A 637 -1.71 -9.61 7.90
N ASN A 638 -1.00 -9.54 6.77
CA ASN A 638 -1.37 -10.22 5.54
C ASN A 638 -1.13 -11.73 5.61
N LYS A 639 -1.91 -12.50 4.83
CA LYS A 639 -1.71 -13.95 4.69
C LYS A 639 -0.31 -14.29 4.12
N SER A 640 0.28 -13.41 3.31
CA SER A 640 1.56 -13.56 2.61
C SER A 640 2.61 -12.53 3.06
N THR A 641 3.85 -12.98 3.26
CA THR A 641 5.03 -12.14 3.60
C THR A 641 5.85 -11.70 2.38
N LYS A 642 5.53 -12.15 1.16
CA LYS A 642 6.40 -12.05 -0.04
C LYS A 642 7.05 -10.69 -0.31
N PHE A 643 6.36 -9.59 -0.03
CA PHE A 643 6.91 -8.23 -0.18
C PHE A 643 7.97 -7.89 0.89
N MET A 644 7.74 -8.25 2.15
CA MET A 644 8.73 -8.05 3.22
C MET A 644 9.89 -9.02 3.09
N ASP A 645 9.63 -10.26 2.67
CA ASP A 645 10.66 -11.23 2.32
C ASP A 645 11.58 -10.66 1.23
N SER A 646 11.04 -10.15 0.11
CA SER A 646 11.85 -9.61 -0.98
C SER A 646 12.62 -8.35 -0.58
N VAL A 647 12.02 -7.41 0.15
CA VAL A 647 12.70 -6.17 0.61
C VAL A 647 13.80 -6.50 1.62
N ILE A 648 13.50 -7.26 2.68
CA ILE A 648 14.45 -7.54 3.74
C ILE A 648 15.55 -8.48 3.26
N PHE A 649 15.24 -9.56 2.54
CA PHE A 649 16.29 -10.47 2.06
C PHE A 649 17.18 -9.79 1.01
N THR A 650 16.66 -8.90 0.16
CA THR A 650 17.50 -8.10 -0.74
C THR A 650 18.40 -7.13 0.02
N LEU A 651 17.92 -6.46 1.08
CA LEU A 651 18.75 -5.58 1.92
C LEU A 651 19.90 -6.33 2.63
N TYR A 652 19.77 -7.64 2.86
CA TYR A 652 20.81 -8.51 3.42
C TYR A 652 21.45 -9.46 2.38
N ASN A 653 21.31 -9.19 1.07
CA ASN A 653 21.82 -10.02 -0.03
C ASN A 653 21.56 -11.54 0.16
N TYR A 654 20.37 -11.90 0.62
CA TYR A 654 19.92 -13.26 0.93
C TYR A 654 20.85 -14.02 1.89
N ALA A 655 21.56 -13.29 2.77
CA ALA A 655 22.59 -13.81 3.67
C ALA A 655 23.70 -14.58 2.93
N SER A 656 24.18 -14.01 1.82
CA SER A 656 25.26 -14.59 1.01
C SER A 656 26.58 -14.72 1.79
N ASN A 657 26.88 -13.74 2.67
CA ASN A 657 28.07 -13.74 3.51
C ASN A 657 27.72 -13.96 5.00
N GLN A 658 28.64 -14.56 5.75
CA GLN A 658 28.48 -14.80 7.20
C GLN A 658 28.19 -13.52 8.00
N ARG A 659 28.72 -12.36 7.58
CA ARG A 659 28.38 -11.04 8.17
C ARG A 659 26.90 -10.69 7.98
N GLU A 660 26.37 -10.92 6.80
CA GLU A 660 24.99 -10.58 6.44
C GLU A 660 24.01 -11.55 7.13
N GLU A 661 24.37 -12.83 7.19
CA GLU A 661 23.68 -13.84 7.99
C GLU A 661 23.61 -13.44 9.48
N TYR A 662 24.73 -13.09 10.10
CA TYR A 662 24.77 -12.65 11.49
C TYR A 662 23.86 -11.44 11.74
N LEU A 663 23.89 -10.43 10.86
CA LEU A 663 23.06 -9.24 11.00
C LEU A 663 21.57 -9.52 10.73
N LEU A 664 21.23 -10.41 9.81
CA LEU A 664 19.86 -10.85 9.54
C LEU A 664 19.29 -11.70 10.70
N LEU A 665 20.08 -12.61 11.29
CA LEU A 665 19.68 -13.36 12.48
C LEU A 665 19.48 -12.42 13.69
N ARG A 666 20.31 -11.39 13.83
CA ARG A 666 20.15 -10.33 14.85
C ARG A 666 18.90 -9.46 14.61
N LEU A 667 18.54 -9.22 13.35
CA LEU A 667 17.25 -8.60 13.00
C LEU A 667 16.08 -9.50 13.39
N PHE A 668 16.09 -10.78 12.99
CA PHE A 668 15.02 -11.73 13.36
C PHE A 668 14.89 -11.87 14.88
N GLN A 669 16.00 -11.91 15.63
CA GLN A 669 15.97 -11.89 17.10
C GLN A 669 15.25 -10.64 17.62
N THR A 670 15.68 -9.45 17.18
CA THR A 670 15.14 -8.16 17.66
C THR A 670 13.66 -8.00 17.30
N ALA A 671 13.29 -8.37 16.08
CA ALA A 671 11.92 -8.32 15.59
C ALA A 671 11.01 -9.34 16.29
N LEU A 672 11.50 -10.56 16.56
CA LEU A 672 10.71 -11.57 17.28
C LEU A 672 10.53 -11.18 18.74
N GLN A 673 11.56 -10.68 19.42
CA GLN A 673 11.44 -10.16 20.78
C GLN A 673 10.39 -9.04 20.88
N GLU A 674 10.35 -8.13 19.91
CA GLU A 674 9.32 -7.08 19.82
C GLU A 674 7.92 -7.63 19.49
N GLU A 675 7.80 -8.61 18.59
CA GLU A 675 6.51 -9.25 18.24
C GLU A 675 5.93 -10.05 19.43
N ILE A 676 6.73 -10.85 20.13
CA ILE A 676 6.30 -11.57 21.34
C ILE A 676 5.91 -10.57 22.44
N LYS A 677 6.75 -9.56 22.71
CA LYS A 677 6.52 -8.61 23.80
C LYS A 677 5.24 -7.78 23.58
N SER A 678 5.01 -7.32 22.35
CA SER A 678 4.04 -6.27 22.04
C SER A 678 2.85 -6.69 21.16
N LYS A 679 2.73 -7.96 20.73
CA LYS A 679 1.59 -8.47 19.92
C LYS A 679 1.02 -9.84 20.33
N VAL A 680 1.67 -10.60 21.22
CA VAL A 680 1.18 -11.91 21.67
C VAL A 680 0.71 -11.80 23.11
N ASP A 681 -0.59 -11.77 23.34
CA ASP A 681 -1.17 -11.62 24.68
C ASP A 681 -1.57 -12.97 25.30
N GLN A 682 -1.80 -13.99 24.46
CA GLN A 682 -1.92 -15.39 24.89
C GLN A 682 -0.99 -16.29 24.08
N ILE A 683 -0.35 -17.26 24.75
CA ILE A 683 0.64 -18.17 24.15
C ILE A 683 0.09 -18.93 22.93
N HIS A 684 -1.18 -19.30 22.96
CA HIS A 684 -1.86 -20.01 21.87
C HIS A 684 -1.95 -19.19 20.56
N GLU A 685 -1.86 -17.86 20.60
CA GLU A 685 -1.93 -16.98 19.41
C GLU A 685 -0.77 -17.21 18.44
N ILE A 686 0.37 -17.73 18.92
CA ILE A 686 1.50 -18.12 18.06
C ILE A 686 1.19 -19.38 17.24
N VAL A 687 0.24 -20.20 17.70
CA VAL A 687 -0.24 -21.40 16.99
C VAL A 687 -1.37 -21.04 16.04
N THR A 688 -2.43 -20.38 16.53
CA THR A 688 -3.63 -20.05 15.75
C THR A 688 -3.42 -18.87 14.80
N GLY A 689 -2.57 -17.92 15.17
CA GLY A 689 -2.32 -16.68 14.44
C GLY A 689 -1.30 -16.79 13.31
N ASN A 690 -0.96 -15.63 12.77
CA ASN A 690 -0.11 -15.48 11.59
C ASN A 690 1.19 -14.65 11.85
N PRO A 691 1.93 -14.89 12.95
CA PRO A 691 3.07 -14.06 13.36
C PRO A 691 4.07 -13.82 12.22
N THR A 692 4.37 -12.56 11.95
CA THR A 692 5.06 -12.11 10.74
C THR A 692 6.52 -12.53 10.77
N VAL A 693 7.20 -12.36 11.90
CA VAL A 693 8.64 -12.68 12.01
C VAL A 693 8.85 -14.19 11.91
N ILE A 694 7.96 -14.99 12.52
CA ILE A 694 7.96 -16.45 12.40
C ILE A 694 7.77 -16.90 10.94
N LYS A 695 6.85 -16.29 10.20
CA LYS A 695 6.69 -16.57 8.75
C LYS A 695 7.96 -16.21 7.97
N MET A 696 8.54 -15.04 8.19
CA MET A 696 9.75 -14.59 7.49
C MET A 696 10.95 -15.50 7.79
N VAL A 697 11.11 -15.97 9.03
CA VAL A 697 12.17 -16.92 9.43
C VAL A 697 11.98 -18.27 8.73
N VAL A 698 10.76 -18.79 8.65
CA VAL A 698 10.45 -20.03 7.92
C VAL A 698 10.63 -19.85 6.41
N SER A 699 10.28 -18.69 5.86
CA SER A 699 10.50 -18.30 4.45
C SER A 699 11.99 -18.31 4.11
N PHE A 700 12.81 -17.62 4.91
CA PHE A 700 14.27 -17.57 4.77
C PHE A 700 14.92 -18.96 4.87
N ASN A 701 14.57 -19.76 5.88
CA ASN A 701 15.12 -21.11 6.05
C ASN A 701 14.57 -22.14 5.04
N ARG A 702 13.67 -21.74 4.13
CA ARG A 702 13.24 -22.53 2.96
C ARG A 702 13.94 -22.14 1.66
N GLY A 703 14.72 -21.05 1.64
CA GLY A 703 15.63 -20.77 0.54
C GLY A 703 16.76 -21.81 0.45
N ALA A 704 17.52 -21.77 -0.65
CA ALA A 704 18.49 -22.80 -1.06
C ALA A 704 19.43 -23.32 0.05
N ARG A 705 19.85 -22.47 1.01
CA ARG A 705 20.70 -22.88 2.14
C ARG A 705 20.00 -23.84 3.13
N GLY A 706 18.71 -23.63 3.42
CA GLY A 706 17.95 -24.43 4.39
C GLY A 706 17.08 -25.53 3.75
N GLN A 707 16.81 -25.43 2.45
CA GLN A 707 16.16 -26.47 1.66
C GLN A 707 16.99 -27.77 1.62
N ASN A 708 18.32 -27.64 1.47
CA ASN A 708 19.27 -28.76 1.56
C ASN A 708 19.16 -29.50 2.91
N ALA A 709 18.96 -28.78 4.02
CA ALA A 709 18.78 -29.39 5.34
C ALA A 709 17.49 -30.25 5.41
N LEU A 710 16.35 -29.73 4.95
CA LEU A 710 15.10 -30.50 4.90
C LEU A 710 15.26 -31.76 4.03
N ARG A 711 15.94 -31.64 2.88
CA ARG A 711 16.25 -32.77 1.99
C ARG A 711 17.14 -33.83 2.65
N GLN A 712 18.09 -33.45 3.52
CA GLN A 712 18.93 -34.38 4.28
C GLN A 712 18.27 -35.00 5.53
N ILE A 713 17.11 -34.48 5.95
CA ILE A 713 16.30 -35.00 7.07
C ILE A 713 15.19 -35.90 6.54
N LEU A 714 14.39 -35.38 5.60
CA LEU A 714 13.16 -36.01 5.11
C LEU A 714 13.34 -36.81 3.82
N GLY A 715 14.32 -36.45 2.97
CA GLY A 715 14.51 -37.07 1.65
C GLY A 715 14.59 -38.60 1.65
N PRO A 716 15.36 -39.25 2.55
CA PRO A 716 15.43 -40.71 2.61
C PRO A 716 14.10 -41.37 2.96
N VAL A 717 13.41 -40.88 4.00
CA VAL A 717 12.13 -41.45 4.46
C VAL A 717 10.96 -41.13 3.53
N VAL A 718 11.00 -39.99 2.83
CA VAL A 718 9.99 -39.66 1.79
C VAL A 718 10.17 -40.55 0.56
N LYS A 719 11.41 -40.84 0.14
CA LYS A 719 11.65 -41.77 -0.99
C LYS A 719 11.16 -43.18 -0.68
N GLU A 720 11.40 -43.70 0.52
CA GLU A 720 10.91 -45.02 0.94
C GLU A 720 9.38 -45.17 0.77
N ILE A 721 8.61 -44.12 1.04
CA ILE A 721 7.14 -44.07 0.89
C ILE A 721 6.67 -43.87 -0.56
N ILE A 722 7.54 -43.38 -1.44
CA ILE A 722 7.26 -43.20 -2.86
C ILE A 722 7.59 -44.47 -3.65
N ASP A 723 8.65 -45.18 -3.24
CA ASP A 723 9.10 -46.44 -3.84
C ASP A 723 8.22 -47.63 -3.41
N ASP A 724 7.70 -47.66 -2.17
CA ASP A 724 6.76 -48.69 -1.71
C ASP A 724 5.34 -48.52 -2.28
N LYS A 725 5.13 -49.13 -3.45
CA LYS A 725 3.83 -49.22 -4.14
C LYS A 725 2.80 -50.11 -3.42
N SER A 726 3.18 -50.84 -2.38
CA SER A 726 2.30 -51.74 -1.62
C SER A 726 1.73 -51.11 -0.33
N LEU A 727 2.22 -49.93 0.06
CA LEU A 727 1.91 -49.30 1.33
C LEU A 727 0.44 -48.88 1.46
N ASN A 728 -0.36 -49.72 2.12
CA ASN A 728 -1.66 -49.35 2.63
C ASN A 728 -1.56 -48.84 4.07
N ILE A 729 -1.90 -47.56 4.26
CA ILE A 729 -2.07 -46.90 5.56
C ILE A 729 -3.39 -46.11 5.61
N LYS A 730 -4.44 -46.57 4.91
CA LYS A 730 -5.81 -46.04 5.09
C LYS A 730 -6.27 -46.32 6.52
N THR A 731 -6.71 -45.30 7.23
CA THR A 731 -7.17 -45.38 8.63
C THR A 731 -8.69 -45.30 8.79
N ASP A 732 -9.42 -44.94 7.73
CA ASP A 732 -10.87 -44.78 7.75
C ASP A 732 -11.57 -46.14 7.47
N PRO A 733 -12.45 -46.63 8.36
CA PRO A 733 -13.14 -47.91 8.18
C PRO A 733 -14.03 -47.99 6.95
N VAL A 734 -14.70 -46.89 6.57
CA VAL A 734 -15.60 -46.84 5.40
C VAL A 734 -14.78 -46.90 4.11
N ASP A 735 -13.63 -46.23 4.10
CA ASP A 735 -12.69 -46.24 2.98
C ASP A 735 -12.03 -47.62 2.80
N ILE A 736 -11.77 -48.35 3.89
CA ILE A 736 -11.30 -49.76 3.88
C ILE A 736 -12.42 -50.69 3.39
N TYR A 737 -13.65 -50.55 3.90
CA TYR A 737 -14.81 -51.33 3.49
C TYR A 737 -15.11 -51.15 2.00
N LYS A 738 -15.17 -49.91 1.49
CA LYS A 738 -15.33 -49.63 0.05
C LYS A 738 -14.18 -50.21 -0.78
N SER A 739 -12.94 -50.15 -0.27
CA SER A 739 -11.79 -50.79 -0.93
C SER A 739 -11.87 -52.32 -0.94
N TRP A 740 -12.52 -52.94 0.04
CA TRP A 740 -12.75 -54.38 0.11
C TRP A 740 -13.90 -54.82 -0.80
N VAL A 741 -15.04 -54.12 -0.77
CA VAL A 741 -16.19 -54.35 -1.68
C VAL A 741 -15.74 -54.27 -3.15
N ASN A 742 -15.07 -53.18 -3.55
CA ASN A 742 -14.57 -53.02 -4.91
C ASN A 742 -13.55 -54.11 -5.31
N GLN A 743 -12.78 -54.65 -4.35
CA GLN A 743 -11.86 -55.78 -4.60
C GLN A 743 -12.61 -57.10 -4.77
N MET A 744 -13.65 -57.36 -3.97
CA MET A 744 -14.50 -58.54 -4.11
C MET A 744 -15.17 -58.53 -5.49
N GLU A 745 -15.79 -57.41 -5.87
CA GLU A 745 -16.50 -57.24 -7.14
C GLU A 745 -15.56 -57.37 -8.35
N SER A 746 -14.34 -56.84 -8.25
CA SER A 746 -13.29 -57.03 -9.27
C SER A 746 -12.70 -58.44 -9.32
N GLN A 747 -12.99 -59.30 -8.34
CA GLN A 747 -12.53 -60.70 -8.30
C GLN A 747 -13.64 -61.69 -8.66
N THR A 748 -14.90 -61.39 -8.35
CA THR A 748 -16.07 -62.20 -8.72
C THR A 748 -16.62 -61.86 -10.10
N GLY A 749 -16.47 -60.60 -10.55
CA GLY A 749 -17.13 -60.08 -11.75
C GLY A 749 -18.63 -59.77 -11.56
N GLU A 750 -19.16 -59.95 -10.34
CA GLU A 750 -20.54 -59.67 -9.97
C GLU A 750 -20.60 -58.52 -8.95
N ALA A 751 -21.59 -57.62 -9.10
CA ALA A 751 -21.86 -56.58 -8.11
C ALA A 751 -22.26 -57.20 -6.77
N SER A 752 -21.73 -56.69 -5.67
CA SER A 752 -21.92 -57.29 -4.35
C SER A 752 -23.32 -57.04 -3.80
N LYS A 753 -23.73 -57.89 -2.85
CA LYS A 753 -24.97 -57.72 -2.09
C LYS A 753 -24.77 -56.83 -0.84
N LEU A 754 -23.67 -56.08 -0.79
CA LEU A 754 -23.27 -55.24 0.33
C LEU A 754 -23.60 -53.76 0.01
N PRO A 755 -24.17 -52.98 0.94
CA PRO A 755 -24.47 -51.57 0.69
C PRO A 755 -23.17 -50.77 0.55
N TYR A 756 -23.02 -49.97 -0.51
CA TYR A 756 -21.81 -49.16 -0.74
C TYR A 756 -21.60 -48.07 0.32
N ASP A 757 -22.67 -47.38 0.73
CA ASP A 757 -22.62 -46.40 1.82
C ASP A 757 -23.05 -47.03 3.14
N VAL A 758 -22.14 -46.99 4.11
CA VAL A 758 -22.27 -47.54 5.48
C VAL A 758 -21.66 -46.55 6.47
N THR A 759 -22.16 -46.56 7.71
CA THR A 759 -21.53 -45.80 8.81
C THR A 759 -20.20 -46.46 9.22
N PRO A 760 -19.28 -45.73 9.89
CA PRO A 760 -18.05 -46.32 10.40
C PRO A 760 -18.29 -47.51 11.34
N GLU A 761 -19.37 -47.47 12.14
CA GLU A 761 -19.76 -48.56 13.03
C GLU A 761 -20.23 -49.80 12.25
N GLN A 762 -21.02 -49.61 11.19
CA GLN A 762 -21.46 -50.69 10.31
C GLN A 762 -20.27 -51.33 9.57
N ALA A 763 -19.35 -50.52 9.04
CA ALA A 763 -18.12 -50.99 8.42
C ALA A 763 -17.25 -51.81 9.38
N LEU A 764 -17.15 -51.39 10.65
CA LEU A 764 -16.38 -52.08 11.69
C LEU A 764 -17.00 -53.41 12.18
N ASN A 765 -18.26 -53.71 11.83
CA ASN A 765 -18.85 -55.02 12.14
C ASN A 765 -18.29 -56.17 11.27
N HIS A 766 -17.62 -55.86 10.15
CA HIS A 766 -17.02 -56.86 9.26
C HIS A 766 -15.60 -57.23 9.70
N GLU A 767 -15.31 -58.54 9.78
CA GLU A 767 -14.02 -59.05 10.27
C GLU A 767 -12.85 -58.67 9.35
N GLU A 768 -12.97 -58.85 8.03
CA GLU A 768 -11.98 -58.38 7.05
C GLU A 768 -11.64 -56.89 7.21
N VAL A 769 -12.63 -56.04 7.48
CA VAL A 769 -12.43 -54.59 7.64
C VAL A 769 -11.62 -54.31 8.90
N ARG A 770 -11.90 -55.00 10.02
CA ARG A 770 -11.13 -54.92 11.26
C ARG A 770 -9.70 -55.42 11.07
N THR A 771 -9.49 -56.59 10.47
CA THR A 771 -8.13 -57.14 10.23
C THR A 771 -7.31 -56.24 9.30
N ARG A 772 -7.92 -55.68 8.25
CA ARG A 772 -7.29 -54.73 7.33
C ARG A 772 -6.97 -53.40 8.04
N LEU A 773 -7.85 -52.91 8.91
CA LEU A 773 -7.62 -51.71 9.72
C LEU A 773 -6.47 -51.90 10.72
N ASP A 774 -6.44 -53.01 11.46
CA ASP A 774 -5.34 -53.33 12.39
C ASP A 774 -3.99 -53.42 11.67
N ALA A 775 -3.95 -53.99 10.47
CA ALA A 775 -2.76 -54.01 9.63
C ALA A 775 -2.33 -52.58 9.20
N SER A 776 -3.27 -51.77 8.69
CA SER A 776 -3.02 -50.35 8.35
C SER A 776 -2.53 -49.53 9.54
N ILE A 777 -3.07 -49.76 10.75
CA ILE A 777 -2.66 -49.06 11.98
C ILE A 777 -1.23 -49.44 12.37
N ARG A 778 -0.85 -50.73 12.27
CA ARG A 778 0.53 -51.18 12.50
C ARG A 778 1.49 -50.57 11.47
N ASN A 779 1.13 -50.57 10.19
CA ASN A 779 1.92 -49.96 9.12
C ASN A 779 2.10 -48.45 9.35
N MET A 780 1.02 -47.73 9.69
CA MET A 780 1.03 -46.32 10.02
C MET A 780 1.98 -46.02 11.19
N ARG A 781 1.94 -46.82 12.27
CA ARG A 781 2.85 -46.69 13.42
C ARG A 781 4.31 -46.89 13.01
N THR A 782 4.63 -47.98 12.31
CA THR A 782 6.01 -48.28 11.87
C THR A 782 6.57 -47.18 10.96
N VAL A 783 5.78 -46.69 10.00
CA VAL A 783 6.20 -45.58 9.13
C VAL A 783 6.36 -44.27 9.92
N THR A 784 5.41 -43.95 10.81
CA THR A 784 5.50 -42.73 11.62
C THR A 784 6.73 -42.74 12.52
N ASP A 785 7.10 -43.89 13.10
CA ASP A 785 8.27 -43.98 13.99
C ASP A 785 9.60 -43.90 13.22
N LYS A 786 9.65 -44.32 11.94
CA LYS A 786 10.78 -44.05 11.04
C LYS A 786 10.96 -42.55 10.80
N PHE A 787 9.89 -41.83 10.44
CA PHE A 787 9.95 -40.37 10.25
C PHE A 787 10.33 -39.64 11.54
N LEU A 788 9.73 -40.02 12.67
CA LEU A 788 10.04 -39.47 13.99
C LEU A 788 11.51 -39.69 14.35
N SER A 789 12.03 -40.91 14.17
CA SER A 789 13.43 -41.24 14.42
C SER A 789 14.39 -40.49 13.50
N ALA A 790 14.04 -40.30 12.23
CA ALA A 790 14.84 -39.50 11.28
C ALA A 790 14.90 -38.01 11.66
N ILE A 791 13.80 -37.44 12.15
CA ILE A 791 13.74 -36.05 12.64
C ILE A 791 14.56 -35.90 13.93
N VAL A 792 14.31 -36.74 14.94
CA VAL A 792 14.95 -36.65 16.28
C VAL A 792 16.47 -36.92 16.19
N SER A 793 16.91 -37.86 15.35
CA SER A 793 18.35 -38.10 15.13
C SER A 793 19.06 -37.04 14.28
N SER A 794 18.32 -36.12 13.65
CA SER A 794 18.87 -35.10 12.73
C SER A 794 18.80 -33.67 13.26
N VAL A 795 18.65 -33.45 14.57
CA VAL A 795 18.60 -32.10 15.18
C VAL A 795 19.78 -31.22 14.79
N ASP A 796 20.99 -31.78 14.63
CA ASP A 796 22.17 -31.02 14.21
C ASP A 796 22.22 -30.68 12.72
N LYS A 797 21.38 -31.32 11.87
CA LYS A 797 21.18 -30.90 10.47
C LYS A 797 20.25 -29.71 10.34
N ILE A 798 19.44 -29.40 11.37
CA ILE A 798 18.55 -28.23 11.34
C ILE A 798 19.41 -26.95 11.28
N PRO A 799 19.17 -26.02 10.35
CA PRO A 799 20.03 -24.85 10.18
C PRO A 799 20.20 -24.05 11.47
N TYR A 800 21.42 -23.57 11.74
CA TYR A 800 21.75 -22.80 12.94
C TYR A 800 20.77 -21.63 13.15
N GLY A 801 20.42 -20.91 12.08
CA GLY A 801 19.44 -19.81 12.15
C GLY A 801 18.06 -20.24 12.68
N MET A 802 17.56 -21.42 12.28
CA MET A 802 16.31 -21.97 12.78
C MET A 802 16.43 -22.42 14.25
N ARG A 803 17.52 -23.11 14.62
CA ARG A 803 17.80 -23.51 16.03
C ARG A 803 17.94 -22.29 16.95
N PHE A 804 18.62 -21.24 16.49
CA PHE A 804 18.80 -19.98 17.19
C PHE A 804 17.47 -19.25 17.41
N ILE A 805 16.62 -19.14 16.37
CA ILE A 805 15.30 -18.50 16.53
C ILE A 805 14.35 -19.34 17.39
N ALA A 806 14.42 -20.68 17.33
CA ALA A 806 13.70 -21.54 18.28
C ALA A 806 14.12 -21.30 19.75
N LYS A 807 15.42 -21.09 20.00
CA LYS A 807 15.90 -20.65 21.33
C LYS A 807 15.36 -19.26 21.70
N VAL A 808 15.49 -18.27 20.82
CA VAL A 808 14.99 -16.90 21.09
C VAL A 808 13.47 -16.92 21.36
N LEU A 809 12.70 -17.76 20.66
CA LEU A 809 11.27 -17.94 20.89
C LEU A 809 10.98 -18.48 22.30
N LYS A 810 11.68 -19.55 22.74
CA LYS A 810 11.55 -20.08 24.11
C LYS A 810 11.94 -19.04 25.15
N ASP A 811 13.11 -18.42 25.01
CA ASP A 811 13.64 -17.43 25.95
C ASP A 811 12.67 -16.23 26.10
N SER A 812 12.14 -15.72 24.97
CA SER A 812 11.24 -14.55 24.97
C SER A 812 9.84 -14.86 25.52
N LEU A 813 9.36 -16.09 25.32
CA LEU A 813 8.10 -16.54 25.91
C LEU A 813 8.22 -16.77 27.41
N GLN A 814 9.34 -17.34 27.88
CA GLN A 814 9.61 -17.47 29.31
C GLN A 814 9.76 -16.10 30.00
N GLU A 815 10.28 -15.07 29.30
CA GLU A 815 10.33 -13.68 29.80
C GLU A 815 8.93 -13.03 29.89
N LYS A 816 8.04 -13.24 28.91
CA LYS A 816 6.68 -12.65 28.93
C LYS A 816 5.69 -13.42 29.80
N PHE A 817 5.81 -14.74 29.91
CA PHE A 817 4.89 -15.63 30.63
C PHE A 817 5.67 -16.54 31.61
N PRO A 818 6.09 -16.03 32.78
CA PRO A 818 6.89 -16.80 33.74
C PRO A 818 6.14 -17.98 34.36
N ASP A 819 4.82 -17.85 34.52
CA ASP A 819 3.96 -18.84 35.18
C ASP A 819 3.60 -20.05 34.30
N SER A 820 3.95 -20.00 33.00
CA SER A 820 3.62 -21.06 32.04
C SER A 820 4.58 -22.24 32.12
N GLY A 821 4.01 -23.45 32.14
CA GLY A 821 4.78 -24.68 32.21
C GLY A 821 5.68 -24.89 30.99
N GLU A 822 6.91 -25.37 31.23
CA GLU A 822 7.89 -25.62 30.15
C GLU A 822 7.34 -26.55 29.05
N ASP A 823 6.48 -27.50 29.41
CA ASP A 823 5.78 -28.40 28.48
C ASP A 823 4.89 -27.65 27.48
N GLU A 824 4.28 -26.52 27.87
CA GLU A 824 3.51 -25.67 26.96
C GLU A 824 4.45 -24.87 26.03
N LEU A 825 5.50 -24.27 26.58
CA LEU A 825 6.49 -23.52 25.79
C LEU A 825 7.18 -24.41 24.74
N LEU A 826 7.48 -25.66 25.08
CA LEU A 826 8.05 -26.63 24.15
C LEU A 826 7.09 -27.01 23.01
N LYS A 827 5.77 -27.07 23.24
CA LYS A 827 4.78 -27.24 22.15
C LYS A 827 4.79 -26.06 21.17
N ILE A 828 5.04 -24.83 21.63
CA ILE A 828 5.16 -23.66 20.74
C ILE A 828 6.45 -23.70 19.91
N VAL A 829 7.56 -24.17 20.50
CA VAL A 829 8.82 -24.41 19.78
C VAL A 829 8.66 -25.56 18.78
N GLY A 830 7.98 -26.65 19.15
CA GLY A 830 7.61 -27.75 18.27
C GLY A 830 6.69 -27.31 17.12
N ASN A 831 5.77 -26.38 17.37
CA ASN A 831 4.94 -25.77 16.33
C ASN A 831 5.76 -24.96 15.30
N LEU A 832 6.85 -24.29 15.72
CA LEU A 832 7.80 -23.68 14.78
C LEU A 832 8.58 -24.75 13.99
N LEU A 833 9.28 -25.65 14.69
CA LEU A 833 10.25 -26.57 14.11
C LEU A 833 9.59 -27.68 13.28
N TYR A 834 8.52 -28.31 13.80
CA TYR A 834 7.76 -29.32 13.09
C TYR A 834 6.67 -28.70 12.22
N TYR A 835 5.62 -28.11 12.81
CA TYR A 835 4.39 -27.80 12.06
C TYR A 835 4.55 -26.67 11.03
N ARG A 836 5.27 -25.59 11.35
CA ARG A 836 5.48 -24.48 10.40
C ARG A 836 6.62 -24.76 9.42
N TYR A 837 7.72 -25.39 9.83
CA TYR A 837 8.91 -25.63 9.00
C TYR A 837 8.91 -26.99 8.25
N MET A 838 8.83 -28.13 8.94
CA MET A 838 8.94 -29.46 8.33
C MET A 838 7.64 -30.00 7.71
N ASN A 839 6.51 -29.87 8.41
CA ASN A 839 5.24 -30.54 8.06
C ASN A 839 4.77 -30.28 6.61
N PRO A 840 4.82 -29.05 6.05
CA PRO A 840 4.46 -28.81 4.65
C PRO A 840 5.38 -29.51 3.64
N ALA A 841 6.66 -29.73 3.98
CA ALA A 841 7.62 -30.45 3.15
C ALA A 841 7.45 -31.98 3.21
N ILE A 842 6.71 -32.50 4.19
CA ILE A 842 6.23 -33.89 4.20
C ILE A 842 4.98 -34.02 3.32
N VAL A 843 4.05 -33.07 3.40
CA VAL A 843 2.77 -33.10 2.65
C VAL A 843 2.96 -32.89 1.13
N ALA A 844 3.90 -32.03 0.73
CA ALA A 844 4.17 -31.70 -0.67
C ALA A 844 5.70 -31.69 -0.95
N PRO A 845 6.38 -32.85 -0.93
CA PRO A 845 7.83 -32.92 -1.06
C PRO A 845 8.34 -32.51 -2.45
N ASP A 846 7.47 -32.56 -3.46
CA ASP A 846 7.63 -31.97 -4.79
C ASP A 846 7.74 -30.44 -4.72
N ALA A 847 6.81 -29.77 -4.05
CA ALA A 847 6.76 -28.31 -3.94
C ALA A 847 7.85 -27.68 -3.04
N PHE A 848 8.72 -28.50 -2.44
CA PHE A 848 9.84 -28.08 -1.58
C PHE A 848 11.20 -28.69 -1.99
N ASP A 849 11.31 -29.31 -3.18
CA ASP A 849 12.52 -29.96 -3.76
C ASP A 849 13.21 -30.98 -2.82
N ILE A 850 12.41 -31.66 -1.98
CA ILE A 850 12.86 -32.76 -1.11
C ILE A 850 13.23 -34.00 -1.93
N ILE A 851 12.59 -34.15 -3.08
CA ILE A 851 12.78 -35.20 -4.08
C ILE A 851 12.92 -34.57 -5.46
N ASP A 852 13.76 -35.15 -6.32
CA ASP A 852 13.80 -34.81 -7.74
C ASP A 852 12.84 -35.75 -8.47
N LEU A 853 11.70 -35.24 -8.94
CA LEU A 853 10.83 -35.96 -9.87
C LEU A 853 11.28 -35.69 -11.31
N SER A 854 11.03 -36.65 -12.21
CA SER A 854 11.22 -36.44 -13.65
C SER A 854 10.34 -35.28 -14.15
N ALA A 855 10.80 -34.56 -15.18
CA ALA A 855 10.08 -33.40 -15.70
C ALA A 855 8.62 -33.76 -16.10
N GLY A 856 7.65 -33.16 -15.42
CA GLY A 856 6.22 -33.44 -15.59
C GLY A 856 5.62 -34.50 -14.65
N GLY A 857 6.45 -35.22 -13.88
CA GLY A 857 6.00 -36.16 -12.86
C GLY A 857 5.40 -35.45 -11.63
N GLN A 858 4.27 -35.95 -11.15
CA GLN A 858 3.63 -35.52 -9.90
C GLN A 858 3.46 -36.72 -8.96
N LEU A 859 3.34 -36.49 -7.64
CA LEU A 859 2.95 -37.55 -6.71
C LEU A 859 1.57 -38.09 -7.06
N THR A 860 1.41 -39.41 -6.96
CA THR A 860 0.10 -40.05 -7.08
C THR A 860 -0.84 -39.62 -5.95
N THR A 861 -2.14 -39.77 -6.17
CA THR A 861 -3.18 -39.52 -5.15
C THR A 861 -2.94 -40.35 -3.88
N ASP A 862 -2.54 -41.61 -4.03
CA ASP A 862 -2.22 -42.50 -2.91
C ASP A 862 -0.94 -42.09 -2.16
N GLN A 863 0.15 -41.74 -2.86
CA GLN A 863 1.38 -41.25 -2.22
C GLN A 863 1.11 -39.95 -1.45
N ARG A 864 0.36 -39.00 -2.04
CA ARG A 864 0.00 -37.73 -1.39
C ARG A 864 -0.94 -37.94 -0.20
N ARG A 865 -1.89 -38.87 -0.26
CA ARG A 865 -2.73 -39.27 0.89
C ARG A 865 -1.89 -39.91 2.00
N ASN A 866 -1.01 -40.85 1.65
CA ASN A 866 -0.14 -41.55 2.60
C ASN A 866 0.76 -40.55 3.36
N LEU A 867 1.47 -39.67 2.65
CA LEU A 867 2.28 -38.60 3.24
C LEU A 867 1.44 -37.61 4.07
N GLY A 868 0.24 -37.25 3.61
CA GLY A 868 -0.70 -36.41 4.37
C GLY A 868 -1.13 -37.05 5.70
N SER A 869 -1.36 -38.36 5.74
CA SER A 869 -1.70 -39.09 6.96
C SER A 869 -0.51 -39.19 7.93
N ILE A 870 0.71 -39.42 7.43
CA ILE A 870 1.94 -39.42 8.23
C ILE A 870 2.20 -38.02 8.83
N ALA A 871 2.01 -36.96 8.03
CA ALA A 871 2.11 -35.58 8.47
C ALA A 871 1.08 -35.25 9.58
N LYS A 872 -0.18 -35.67 9.42
CA LYS A 872 -1.23 -35.56 10.45
C LYS A 872 -0.85 -36.30 11.74
N MET A 873 -0.34 -37.53 11.62
CA MET A 873 0.14 -38.34 12.75
C MET A 873 1.26 -37.65 13.53
N LEU A 874 2.29 -37.16 12.85
CA LEU A 874 3.39 -36.43 13.46
C LEU A 874 2.96 -35.07 14.04
N GLN A 875 1.99 -34.37 13.43
CA GLN A 875 1.40 -33.15 13.98
C GLN A 875 0.67 -33.41 15.30
N HIS A 876 -0.11 -34.49 15.38
CA HIS A 876 -0.76 -34.90 16.62
C HIS A 876 0.28 -35.27 17.71
N ALA A 877 1.36 -35.97 17.34
CA ALA A 877 2.45 -36.29 18.26
C ALA A 877 3.17 -35.03 18.78
N ALA A 878 3.56 -34.11 17.89
CA ALA A 878 4.28 -32.88 18.24
C ALA A 878 3.45 -31.87 19.07
N SER A 879 2.12 -32.02 19.12
CA SER A 879 1.21 -31.18 19.90
C SER A 879 0.58 -31.88 21.12
N ASN A 880 0.94 -33.15 21.37
CA ASN A 880 0.31 -34.03 22.35
C ASN A 880 -1.22 -34.12 22.22
N LYS A 881 -1.75 -34.07 20.99
CA LYS A 881 -3.19 -34.05 20.71
C LYS A 881 -3.71 -35.45 20.42
N MET A 882 -4.51 -36.00 21.33
CA MET A 882 -5.17 -37.30 21.14
C MET A 882 -6.29 -37.23 20.10
N PHE A 883 -6.59 -38.37 19.47
CA PHE A 883 -7.83 -38.57 18.71
C PHE A 883 -9.00 -38.78 19.68
N MET A 884 -10.09 -38.05 19.43
CA MET A 884 -11.33 -38.01 20.24
C MET A 884 -12.55 -38.02 19.31
N GLY A 885 -13.73 -38.35 19.84
CA GLY A 885 -15.00 -38.41 19.07
C GLY A 885 -15.05 -39.61 18.13
N ASP A 886 -15.68 -39.44 16.96
CA ASP A 886 -16.01 -40.47 15.94
C ASP A 886 -14.83 -41.33 15.46
N ASN A 887 -13.61 -40.97 15.82
CA ASN A 887 -12.36 -41.68 15.49
C ASN A 887 -11.95 -42.66 16.61
N ALA A 888 -12.90 -43.22 17.37
CA ALA A 888 -12.64 -44.09 18.52
C ALA A 888 -11.79 -45.34 18.18
N HIS A 889 -11.85 -45.81 16.94
CA HIS A 889 -11.00 -46.90 16.41
C HIS A 889 -9.50 -46.53 16.35
N LEU A 890 -9.13 -45.23 16.42
CA LEU A 890 -7.75 -44.76 16.52
C LEU A 890 -7.27 -44.62 17.98
N SER A 891 -8.06 -45.02 18.98
CA SER A 891 -7.66 -44.99 20.40
C SER A 891 -6.37 -45.76 20.69
N ILE A 892 -6.14 -46.88 19.98
CA ILE A 892 -4.90 -47.68 20.02
C ILE A 892 -3.65 -46.84 19.67
N ILE A 893 -3.83 -45.78 18.86
CA ILE A 893 -2.75 -44.89 18.44
C ILE A 893 -2.46 -43.80 19.49
N ASN A 894 -3.40 -43.46 20.38
CA ASN A 894 -3.21 -42.42 21.40
C ASN A 894 -2.09 -42.76 22.41
N GLU A 895 -1.87 -44.04 22.73
CA GLU A 895 -0.73 -44.46 23.55
C GLU A 895 0.60 -44.20 22.82
N TYR A 896 0.68 -44.54 21.54
CA TYR A 896 1.84 -44.27 20.70
C TYR A 896 2.07 -42.76 20.49
N LEU A 897 1.02 -41.94 20.36
CA LEU A 897 1.14 -40.47 20.34
C LEU A 897 1.72 -39.94 21.65
N SER A 898 1.26 -40.45 22.79
CA SER A 898 1.76 -40.07 24.12
C SER A 898 3.26 -40.39 24.27
N GLN A 899 3.69 -41.57 23.83
CA GLN A 899 5.10 -41.98 23.81
C GLN A 899 5.92 -41.14 22.81
N SER A 900 5.36 -40.84 21.63
CA SER A 900 6.00 -40.04 20.59
C SER A 900 6.19 -38.58 21.00
N TYR A 901 5.25 -38.02 21.77
CA TYR A 901 5.38 -36.68 22.32
C TYR A 901 6.61 -36.55 23.23
N GLN A 902 6.90 -37.56 24.07
CA GLN A 902 8.12 -37.57 24.90
C GLN A 902 9.42 -37.77 24.09
N LYS A 903 9.35 -38.14 22.80
CA LYS A 903 10.51 -38.08 21.86
C LYS A 903 10.61 -36.74 21.14
N PHE A 904 9.53 -35.95 21.09
CA PHE A 904 9.46 -34.63 20.44
C PHE A 904 9.78 -33.46 21.38
N ARG A 905 9.60 -33.68 22.69
CA ARG A 905 9.88 -32.74 23.79
C ARG A 905 11.39 -32.63 24.09
#